data_AF-A0A3R7JZC0-F1
#
_entry.id   AF-A0A3R7JZC0-F1
#
_cell.length_a   1.000
_cell.length_b   1.000
_cell.length_c   1.000
_cell.angle_alpha   90.00
_cell.angle_beta   90.00
_cell.angle_gamma   90.00
#
_symmetry.space_group_name_H-M   'P 1'
#
loop_
_entity.id
_entity.type
_entity.pdbx_description
1 polymer ?
#
loop_
_entity_poly.entity_id
_entity_poly.type
_entity_poly.pdbx_seq_one_letter_code
_entity_poly.pdbx_strand_id
1 'polypeptide(L)'
;MAGSSCTAVIVLMCGLPAAGKTTLAKHFTSSGNTPTRLYERISFDDLYEQAVNYAAESKTSEFNPDIWQTCQQEMVVRVTKRIEQQSAFITSNPMQQLVLLVDDNFQYQSLRKRFFHLAADLNCGFAVLYMNVPAAICRERNAVRSKKAQIPNELNEVESFASDEEIDIELGTQSDPSSNTAVVSVLFLVGVSVGLAARFSRQTSQSSSIRIGAGFNESFGSLENLDTVEDETLQETGVIPFLDVQFSPDDRALFALSKEHWNSSFVVYPTVAKHAAPVEYGMERGGILLETNDFTFHFEMSSNEQHLLFIQEYHYASLRENSNEELQQVVDDSQWPGYITKVPIYIETNTAYYIPTDLFLANGFFVSSKLSSRDFSPIKTQSESFTRNTMLYVEYELDSGMVGVNFAIGLLPEQVMPQRVADDRIGYFSKRYTEYGMRGQDLGDDNGFHWWDPQTTVIHRRKLELDPTTNTVKDPITYYIDPSVPKEWREAFAAGVNAWAPAFERIGFTNAIRAVLPGDNDWPADYRLGDLRYNSISVMISERTYAQGPTITDPRSGEILHSDITFEYGFFNEVIADFDLKSPVGPPQAGTDASSNAKHAFDRTGRNQQCGFAQDSQHQVDRMLLSTVAMDTDGYVPKRLIAQHFSDIIMHEVGHTLGLRHNFAGSSAYSRDQLRNSSFVEKHGISTSVMDYLPVNIFSDLTEAEAEAHTFYMTTIGAYDYSAIAYGYSIVDGETPGYKHPRLTELASTSPMFLTDENVEHLLNPYGQTFDLSSDIVDYAADRLEFVKRTRQSSALLNKIPDDASWTTFWQRESVLLRMIAQAIKKVDPVLGGVNVTHAHRSKGEEMYRAAVVPRAMQLQALGVLVRIIRNEDGLFPKSEVYMSYIEVVGFMGEDCKEPSLDYGCLGRGLVDVNAAIMAVIKKAIHTVLYSALGRVVQQDAASPLGVREILEAVGNATAIHEESLNQQVSTFLHEQLHDMISDSTVDSRIKTAIQEIWGFTPPPPVVIAGIKQPGKK
;
A
#
# COMPACT_ATOMS: atom_id res chain seq x y z
N MET A 1 9.62 35.34 35.50
CA MET A 1 9.38 36.56 34.69
C MET A 1 9.26 36.11 33.24
N ALA A 2 8.23 36.58 32.53
CA ALA A 2 7.96 36.47 31.07
C ALA A 2 8.40 35.20 30.32
N GLY A 3 7.44 34.34 29.97
CA GLY A 3 7.60 33.37 28.87
C GLY A 3 7.88 34.13 27.57
N SER A 4 8.96 33.75 26.88
CA SER A 4 9.45 34.45 25.69
C SER A 4 8.48 34.25 24.53
N SER A 5 7.51 35.15 24.38
CA SER A 5 6.88 35.40 23.09
C SER A 5 7.96 35.81 22.10
N CYS A 6 7.98 35.15 20.95
CA CYS A 6 8.99 35.40 19.92
C CYS A 6 8.92 36.88 19.49
N THR A 7 9.93 37.65 19.85
CA THR A 7 9.96 39.12 19.79
C THR A 7 10.16 39.66 18.37
N ALA A 8 10.68 38.81 17.47
CA ALA A 8 10.93 39.13 16.08
C ALA A 8 10.64 37.92 15.17
N VAL A 9 10.34 38.19 13.90
CA VAL A 9 10.22 37.20 12.83
C VAL A 9 11.04 37.68 11.62
N ILE A 10 11.93 36.84 11.11
CA ILE A 10 12.62 37.05 9.84
C ILE A 10 11.73 36.48 8.73
N VAL A 11 11.41 37.29 7.73
CA VAL A 11 10.63 36.89 6.56
C VAL A 11 11.48 37.10 5.32
N LEU A 12 11.87 36.02 4.65
CA LEU A 12 12.60 36.11 3.38
C LEU A 12 11.61 36.30 2.23
N MET A 13 11.74 37.40 1.50
CA MET A 13 10.97 37.63 0.28
C MET A 13 11.64 36.86 -0.86
N CYS A 14 11.01 35.80 -1.37
CA CYS A 14 11.56 34.94 -2.42
C CYS A 14 10.73 35.04 -3.71
N GLY A 15 11.33 34.72 -4.86
CA GLY A 15 10.65 34.74 -6.16
C GLY A 15 11.50 35.42 -7.23
N LEU A 16 11.13 35.32 -8.51
CA LEU A 16 11.95 35.82 -9.62
C LEU A 16 12.20 37.34 -9.56
N PRO A 17 13.26 37.84 -10.24
CA PRO A 17 13.37 39.25 -10.58
C PRO A 17 12.06 39.79 -11.18
N ALA A 18 11.61 40.96 -10.74
CA ALA A 18 10.34 41.55 -11.17
C ALA A 18 9.03 40.83 -10.76
N ALA A 19 9.09 39.81 -9.89
CA ALA A 19 7.91 39.18 -9.29
C ALA A 19 7.09 40.14 -8.40
N GLY A 20 7.68 41.24 -7.92
CA GLY A 20 7.00 42.25 -7.10
C GLY A 20 7.38 42.27 -5.62
N LYS A 21 8.43 41.53 -5.24
CA LYS A 21 8.95 41.38 -3.86
C LYS A 21 9.11 42.71 -3.15
N THR A 22 9.88 43.61 -3.74
CA THR A 22 10.12 44.95 -3.21
C THR A 22 8.85 45.79 -3.10
N THR A 23 7.91 45.65 -4.02
CA THR A 23 6.63 46.37 -3.97
C THR A 23 5.80 45.91 -2.78
N LEU A 24 5.73 44.59 -2.58
CA LEU A 24 5.01 43.99 -1.46
C LEU A 24 5.68 44.31 -0.12
N ALA A 25 7.00 44.21 -0.04
CA ALA A 25 7.75 44.58 1.16
C ALA A 25 7.55 46.05 1.53
N LYS A 26 7.57 46.96 0.54
CA LYS A 26 7.27 48.39 0.75
C LYS A 26 5.85 48.59 1.27
N HIS A 27 4.86 47.88 0.72
CA HIS A 27 3.47 47.97 1.18
C HIS A 27 3.31 47.57 2.65
N PHE A 28 3.96 46.49 3.09
CA PHE A 28 3.97 46.10 4.50
C PHE A 28 4.63 47.16 5.38
N THR A 29 5.73 47.76 4.95
CA THR A 29 6.40 48.81 5.73
C THR A 29 5.65 50.15 5.76
N SER A 30 4.90 50.51 4.72
CA SER A 30 4.18 51.80 4.64
C SER A 30 2.81 51.77 5.32
N SER A 31 2.14 50.62 5.29
CA SER A 31 0.72 50.48 5.64
C SER A 31 0.44 49.35 6.64
N GLY A 32 1.41 48.48 6.89
CA GLY A 32 1.23 47.28 7.71
C GLY A 32 1.53 47.45 9.20
N ASN A 33 2.10 48.59 9.63
CA ASN A 33 2.41 48.80 11.04
C ASN A 33 1.13 48.87 11.87
N THR A 34 0.99 47.94 12.82
CA THR A 34 -0.11 47.92 13.77
C THR A 34 0.41 48.16 15.18
N PRO A 35 -0.46 48.43 16.17
CA PRO A 35 -0.04 48.49 17.57
C PRO A 35 0.68 47.23 18.06
N THR A 36 0.50 46.08 17.38
CA THR A 36 1.06 44.78 17.76
C THR A 36 2.20 44.30 16.85
N ARG A 37 2.39 44.89 15.67
CA ARG A 37 3.42 44.48 14.69
C ARG A 37 4.12 45.69 14.06
N LEU A 38 5.44 45.64 14.06
CA LEU A 38 6.30 46.59 13.39
C LEU A 38 6.98 45.90 12.21
N TYR A 39 6.76 46.39 11.00
CA TYR A 39 7.38 45.86 9.79
C TYR A 39 8.56 46.72 9.38
N GLU A 40 9.70 46.09 9.17
CA GLU A 40 10.91 46.74 8.65
C GLU A 40 11.47 45.96 7.47
N ARG A 41 11.97 46.68 6.47
CA ARG A 41 12.55 46.08 5.25
C ARG A 41 14.06 46.27 5.27
N ILE A 42 14.79 45.18 5.05
CA ILE A 42 16.22 45.20 4.77
C ILE A 42 16.41 44.66 3.35
N SER A 43 16.95 45.50 2.46
CA SER A 43 17.03 45.25 1.02
C SER A 43 18.48 45.03 0.60
N PHE A 44 18.74 43.89 -0.05
CA PHE A 44 20.06 43.60 -0.61
C PHE A 44 20.42 44.60 -1.71
N ASP A 45 19.47 44.92 -2.60
CA ASP A 45 19.68 45.86 -3.69
C ASP A 45 20.05 47.27 -3.18
N ASP A 46 19.42 47.73 -2.09
CA ASP A 46 19.72 49.03 -1.49
C ASP A 46 21.16 49.05 -0.91
N LEU A 47 21.59 47.93 -0.32
CA LEU A 47 22.93 47.74 0.22
C LEU A 47 23.98 47.70 -0.87
N TYR A 48 23.71 46.96 -1.93
CA TYR A 48 24.61 46.80 -3.05
C TYR A 48 24.76 48.12 -3.82
N GLU A 49 23.67 48.85 -4.06
CA GLU A 49 23.73 50.18 -4.70
C GLU A 49 24.52 51.19 -3.83
N GLN A 50 24.35 51.17 -2.52
CA GLN A 50 25.15 52.00 -1.60
C GLN A 50 26.64 51.65 -1.66
N ALA A 51 26.98 50.36 -1.63
CA ALA A 51 28.36 49.90 -1.66
C ALA A 51 29.05 50.22 -3.01
N VAL A 52 28.35 50.02 -4.13
CA VAL A 52 28.84 50.36 -5.47
C VAL A 52 29.05 51.87 -5.62
N ASN A 53 28.12 52.70 -5.14
CA ASN A 53 28.27 54.16 -5.18
C ASN A 53 29.43 54.66 -4.31
N TYR A 54 29.77 53.96 -3.23
CA TYR A 54 30.91 54.29 -2.35
C TYR A 54 32.25 53.85 -2.95
N ALA A 55 32.25 52.79 -3.77
CA ALA A 55 33.45 52.23 -4.41
C ALA A 55 33.81 52.90 -5.76
N ALA A 56 32.99 53.84 -6.26
CA ALA A 56 33.11 54.37 -7.61
C ALA A 56 34.25 55.41 -7.80
N GLU A 57 35.46 54.94 -8.12
CA GLU A 57 36.38 55.64 -9.04
C GLU A 57 36.39 55.04 -10.46
N SER A 58 35.75 53.89 -10.72
CA SER A 58 35.68 53.30 -12.07
C SER A 58 34.24 53.02 -12.52
N LYS A 59 33.84 53.68 -13.62
CA LYS A 59 32.58 53.44 -14.35
C LYS A 59 32.64 52.13 -15.13
N THR A 60 32.45 50.99 -14.48
CA THR A 60 32.10 49.73 -15.17
C THR A 60 30.86 49.13 -14.52
N SER A 61 29.84 48.84 -15.33
CA SER A 61 28.57 48.24 -14.92
C SER A 61 28.68 46.71 -14.78
N GLU A 62 29.84 46.23 -14.35
CA GLU A 62 30.18 44.81 -14.30
C GLU A 62 30.01 44.30 -12.87
N PHE A 63 29.42 43.11 -12.71
CA PHE A 63 29.18 42.48 -11.40
C PHE A 63 30.50 42.33 -10.64
N ASN A 64 30.55 42.79 -9.39
CA ASN A 64 31.73 42.67 -8.53
C ASN A 64 31.45 41.62 -7.43
N PRO A 65 32.06 40.43 -7.50
CA PRO A 65 31.83 39.35 -6.53
C PRO A 65 32.19 39.72 -5.09
N ASP A 66 33.24 40.53 -4.88
CA ASP A 66 33.73 40.91 -3.55
C ASP A 66 32.75 41.88 -2.86
N ILE A 67 32.22 42.85 -3.62
CA ILE A 67 31.17 43.76 -3.14
C ILE A 67 29.90 42.95 -2.83
N TRP A 68 29.52 42.02 -3.70
CA TRP A 68 28.35 41.16 -3.51
C TRP A 68 28.46 40.31 -2.24
N GLN A 69 29.61 39.63 -2.02
CA GLN A 69 29.86 38.84 -0.81
C GLN A 69 29.84 39.70 0.46
N THR A 70 30.44 40.90 0.40
CA THR A 70 30.44 41.86 1.51
C THR A 70 29.02 42.29 1.86
N CYS A 71 28.19 42.62 0.86
CA CYS A 71 26.79 42.97 1.08
C CYS A 71 25.97 41.81 1.66
N GLN A 72 26.25 40.57 1.25
CA GLN A 72 25.60 39.37 1.83
C GLN A 72 25.97 39.17 3.30
N GLN A 73 27.21 39.49 3.70
CA GLN A 73 27.61 39.48 5.12
C GLN A 73 26.97 40.63 5.90
N GLU A 74 26.93 41.81 5.31
CA GLU A 74 26.31 43.00 5.91
C GLU A 74 24.80 42.82 6.14
N MET A 75 24.10 42.12 5.24
CA MET A 75 22.68 41.76 5.42
C MET A 75 22.46 40.96 6.71
N VAL A 76 23.28 39.93 6.94
CA VAL A 76 23.21 39.12 8.17
C VAL A 76 23.48 39.98 9.40
N VAL A 77 24.54 40.79 9.37
CA VAL A 77 24.89 41.69 10.48
C VAL A 77 23.74 42.67 10.81
N ARG A 78 23.09 43.25 9.79
CA ARG A 78 21.97 44.17 9.99
C ARG A 78 20.74 43.49 10.55
N VAL A 79 20.41 42.30 10.07
CA VAL A 79 19.31 41.48 10.61
C VAL A 79 19.59 41.15 12.08
N THR A 80 20.79 40.65 12.40
CA THR A 80 21.23 40.35 13.77
C THR A 80 21.07 41.55 14.69
N LYS A 81 21.74 42.66 14.35
CA LYS A 81 21.77 43.86 15.17
C LYS A 81 20.38 44.41 15.42
N ARG A 82 19.48 44.35 14.43
CA ARG A 82 18.12 44.88 14.57
C ARG A 82 17.25 44.01 15.48
N ILE A 83 17.41 42.69 15.42
CA ILE A 83 16.71 41.74 16.31
C ILE A 83 17.22 41.89 17.75
N GLU A 84 18.53 42.04 17.95
CA GLU A 84 19.12 42.31 19.26
C GLU A 84 18.60 43.64 19.85
N GLN A 85 18.55 44.71 19.03
CA GLN A 85 17.97 45.99 19.44
C GLN A 85 16.48 45.88 19.81
N GLN A 86 15.71 45.07 19.08
CA GLN A 86 14.30 44.83 19.41
C GLN A 86 14.16 44.09 20.75
N SER A 87 15.00 43.10 20.96
CA SER A 87 15.02 42.31 22.19
C SER A 87 15.36 43.20 23.39
N ALA A 88 16.26 44.16 23.24
CA ALA A 88 16.55 45.17 24.26
C ALA A 88 15.37 46.16 24.50
N PHE A 89 14.66 46.57 23.44
CA PHE A 89 13.53 47.50 23.51
C PHE A 89 12.29 46.91 24.21
N ILE A 90 11.99 45.63 23.96
CA ILE A 90 10.80 44.95 24.51
C ILE A 90 10.87 44.78 26.04
N THR A 91 12.05 44.78 26.64
CA THR A 91 12.25 44.87 28.10
C THR A 91 11.59 46.11 28.73
N SER A 92 11.25 47.13 27.92
CA SER A 92 10.58 48.36 28.33
C SER A 92 9.13 48.52 27.84
N ASN A 93 8.67 47.75 26.82
CA ASN A 93 7.30 47.81 26.29
C ASN A 93 6.89 46.49 25.57
N PRO A 94 6.11 45.59 26.20
CA PRO A 94 5.98 44.18 25.80
C PRO A 94 4.96 43.86 24.68
N MET A 95 4.36 44.85 24.02
CA MET A 95 3.19 44.65 23.15
C MET A 95 3.46 44.62 21.63
N GLN A 96 4.70 44.80 21.16
CA GLN A 96 5.00 44.98 19.72
C GLN A 96 6.03 43.97 19.18
N GLN A 97 5.61 43.11 18.24
CA GLN A 97 6.46 42.12 17.55
C GLN A 97 7.10 42.71 16.30
N LEU A 98 8.40 42.50 16.09
CA LEU A 98 9.11 42.93 14.89
C LEU A 98 8.96 41.90 13.76
N VAL A 99 8.68 42.35 12.54
CA VAL A 99 8.69 41.55 11.33
C VAL A 99 9.72 42.14 10.38
N LEU A 100 10.85 41.45 10.22
CA LEU A 100 11.94 41.85 9.34
C LEU A 100 11.78 41.19 7.98
N LEU A 101 11.36 42.00 7.01
CA LEU A 101 11.25 41.62 5.61
C LEU A 101 12.63 41.75 4.97
N VAL A 102 13.26 40.62 4.72
CA VAL A 102 14.55 40.54 4.04
C VAL A 102 14.26 40.43 2.54
N ASP A 103 14.51 41.52 1.82
CA ASP A 103 14.18 41.69 0.40
C ASP A 103 15.42 41.43 -0.46
N ASP A 104 15.47 40.23 -1.04
CA ASP A 104 16.48 39.78 -2.00
C ASP A 104 15.83 38.74 -2.93
N ASN A 105 16.56 38.19 -3.88
CA ASN A 105 16.07 37.15 -4.79
C ASN A 105 16.02 35.77 -4.13
N PHE A 106 16.93 35.51 -3.18
CA PHE A 106 17.06 34.24 -2.44
C PHE A 106 16.93 32.98 -3.30
N GLN A 107 17.44 33.00 -4.54
CA GLN A 107 17.36 31.86 -5.46
C GLN A 107 18.16 30.65 -4.94
N TYR A 108 19.35 30.90 -4.39
CA TYR A 108 20.23 29.85 -3.88
C TYR A 108 19.86 29.38 -2.47
N GLN A 109 19.81 28.06 -2.28
CA GLN A 109 19.49 27.41 -1.00
C GLN A 109 20.45 27.82 0.13
N SER A 110 21.75 27.95 -0.17
CA SER A 110 22.78 28.35 0.79
C SER A 110 22.50 29.74 1.40
N LEU A 111 21.88 30.65 0.64
CA LEU A 111 21.50 31.97 1.14
C LEU A 111 20.33 31.87 2.12
N ARG A 112 19.34 31.01 1.86
CA ARG A 112 18.19 30.82 2.75
C ARG A 112 18.56 30.07 4.03
N LYS A 113 19.32 28.97 3.91
CA LYS A 113 19.83 28.18 5.04
C LYS A 113 20.61 29.06 6.03
N ARG A 114 21.36 30.02 5.51
CA ARG A 114 22.08 31.02 6.32
C ARG A 114 21.15 31.86 7.21
N PHE A 115 20.05 32.39 6.68
CA PHE A 115 19.09 33.18 7.49
C PHE A 115 18.22 32.32 8.39
N PHE A 116 18.00 31.05 8.05
CA PHE A 116 17.35 30.09 8.94
C PHE A 116 18.23 29.78 10.17
N HIS A 117 19.51 29.45 9.96
CA HIS A 117 20.46 29.29 11.07
C HIS A 117 20.56 30.57 11.90
N LEU A 118 20.59 31.74 11.25
CA LEU A 118 20.56 33.02 11.94
C LEU A 118 19.31 33.19 12.82
N ALA A 119 18.13 32.83 12.31
CA ALA A 119 16.89 32.90 13.07
C ALA A 119 16.93 31.96 14.29
N ALA A 120 17.50 30.77 14.10
CA ALA A 120 17.67 29.77 15.14
C ALA A 120 18.66 30.23 16.23
N ASP A 121 19.76 30.86 15.83
CA ASP A 121 20.78 31.44 16.73
C ASP A 121 20.19 32.59 17.57
N LEU A 122 19.31 33.40 16.97
CA LEU A 122 18.70 34.58 17.59
C LEU A 122 17.37 34.29 18.29
N ASN A 123 16.92 33.03 18.32
CA ASN A 123 15.65 32.60 18.91
C ASN A 123 14.43 33.40 18.39
N CYS A 124 14.41 33.68 17.09
CA CYS A 124 13.35 34.46 16.45
C CYS A 124 12.58 33.61 15.41
N GLY A 125 11.36 34.02 15.06
CA GLY A 125 10.53 33.32 14.09
C GLY A 125 11.15 33.42 12.70
N PHE A 126 10.87 32.44 11.86
CA PHE A 126 11.34 32.42 10.47
C PHE A 126 10.18 32.10 9.54
N ALA A 127 10.10 32.80 8.43
CA ALA A 127 9.15 32.55 7.37
C ALA A 127 9.77 32.85 6.00
N VAL A 128 9.25 32.21 4.97
CA VAL A 128 9.58 32.50 3.58
C VAL A 128 8.30 32.90 2.88
N LEU A 129 8.31 34.07 2.25
CA LEU A 129 7.20 34.55 1.43
C LEU A 129 7.61 34.43 -0.02
N TYR A 130 7.11 33.39 -0.69
CA TYR A 130 7.40 33.12 -2.09
C TYR A 130 6.39 33.83 -3.01
N MET A 131 6.90 34.66 -3.91
CA MET A 131 6.10 35.34 -4.93
C MET A 131 6.12 34.53 -6.22
N ASN A 132 5.06 33.76 -6.42
CA ASN A 132 4.89 32.99 -7.63
C ASN A 132 4.33 33.88 -8.76
N VAL A 133 5.19 34.30 -9.70
CA VAL A 133 4.80 35.10 -10.87
C VAL A 133 5.41 34.48 -12.12
N PRO A 134 4.61 34.15 -13.15
CA PRO A 134 5.10 33.57 -14.39
C PRO A 134 6.28 34.35 -14.98
N ALA A 135 7.29 33.62 -15.47
CA ALA A 135 8.53 34.21 -15.98
C ALA A 135 8.26 35.18 -17.14
N ALA A 136 7.24 34.90 -17.96
CA ALA A 136 6.77 35.80 -19.01
C ALA A 136 6.35 37.17 -18.45
N ILE A 137 5.54 37.19 -17.40
CA ILE A 137 5.09 38.43 -16.73
C ILE A 137 6.28 39.13 -16.05
N CYS A 138 7.18 38.37 -15.43
CA CYS A 138 8.41 38.93 -14.86
C CYS A 138 9.28 39.60 -15.93
N ARG A 139 9.41 39.00 -17.13
CA ARG A 139 10.14 39.59 -18.27
C ARG A 139 9.49 40.86 -18.78
N GLU A 140 8.16 40.87 -18.93
CA GLU A 140 7.42 42.08 -19.32
C GLU A 140 7.60 43.20 -18.29
N ARG A 141 7.43 42.89 -17.00
CA ARG A 141 7.64 43.85 -15.91
C ARG A 141 9.08 44.35 -15.87
N ASN A 142 10.05 43.47 -16.11
CA ASN A 142 11.46 43.84 -16.16
C ASN A 142 11.75 44.77 -17.35
N ALA A 143 11.16 44.53 -18.53
CA ALA A 143 11.34 45.37 -19.72
C ALA A 143 10.87 46.82 -19.54
N VAL A 144 9.91 47.06 -18.64
CA VAL A 144 9.36 48.41 -18.35
C VAL A 144 10.07 49.10 -17.17
N ARG A 145 11.01 48.42 -16.47
CA ARG A 145 11.81 49.05 -15.40
C ARG A 145 12.73 50.13 -15.96
N SER A 146 13.12 51.08 -15.10
CA SER A 146 14.15 52.07 -15.46
C SER A 146 15.45 51.36 -15.85
N LYS A 147 16.23 51.91 -16.79
CA LYS A 147 17.49 51.31 -17.27
C LYS A 147 18.49 50.96 -16.16
N LYS A 148 18.39 51.60 -14.99
CA LYS A 148 19.22 51.31 -13.80
C LYS A 148 18.75 50.10 -12.99
N ALA A 149 17.50 49.68 -13.13
CA ALA A 149 16.87 48.58 -12.38
C ALA A 149 16.46 47.38 -13.27
N GLN A 150 16.82 47.43 -14.56
CA GLN A 150 16.65 46.33 -15.50
C GLN A 150 17.72 45.27 -15.28
N ILE A 151 17.32 44.02 -15.13
CA ILE A 151 18.23 42.87 -15.02
C ILE A 151 18.35 42.23 -16.42
N PRO A 152 19.55 41.78 -16.87
CA PRO A 152 19.71 41.14 -18.18
C PRO A 152 18.75 39.95 -18.38
N ASN A 153 18.15 39.84 -19.56
CA ASN A 153 17.11 38.83 -19.82
C ASN A 153 17.63 37.38 -19.76
N GLU A 154 18.94 37.18 -19.95
CA GLU A 154 19.63 35.88 -19.84
C GLU A 154 19.63 35.33 -18.38
N LEU A 155 19.47 36.20 -17.37
CA LEU A 155 19.30 35.79 -15.95
C LEU A 155 17.85 35.43 -15.60
N ASN A 156 16.89 35.60 -16.54
CA ASN A 156 15.48 35.24 -16.39
C ASN A 156 15.14 33.88 -17.04
N GLU A 157 16.14 33.08 -17.43
CA GLU A 157 15.94 31.75 -18.05
C GLU A 157 15.68 30.63 -17.04
N VAL A 158 15.69 30.93 -15.74
CA VAL A 158 15.18 29.99 -14.72
C VAL A 158 13.65 30.06 -14.75
N GLU A 159 13.01 29.10 -15.42
CA GLU A 159 11.56 29.05 -15.60
C GLU A 159 10.79 29.04 -14.27
N SER A 160 9.64 29.71 -14.31
CA SER A 160 8.73 29.96 -13.20
C SER A 160 7.90 28.73 -12.84
N PHE A 161 7.74 28.51 -11.53
CA PHE A 161 6.71 27.67 -10.92
C PHE A 161 5.32 28.05 -11.48
N ALA A 162 4.61 27.14 -12.13
CA ALA A 162 3.22 27.35 -12.52
C ALA A 162 2.32 26.66 -11.49
N SER A 163 1.45 27.43 -10.83
CA SER A 163 0.37 26.91 -10.00
C SER A 163 -0.95 27.47 -10.55
N ASP A 164 -1.61 26.69 -11.39
CA ASP A 164 -3.02 26.90 -11.73
C ASP A 164 -3.84 26.04 -10.77
N GLU A 165 -4.50 26.64 -9.79
CA GLU A 165 -5.82 26.20 -9.28
C GLU A 165 -6.35 27.27 -8.30
N GLU A 166 -7.44 27.93 -8.70
CA GLU A 166 -8.19 28.90 -7.92
C GLU A 166 -9.04 28.19 -6.85
N ILE A 167 -8.95 28.62 -5.59
CA ILE A 167 -9.94 28.31 -4.55
C ILE A 167 -10.66 29.61 -4.17
N ASP A 168 -11.95 29.66 -4.52
CA ASP A 168 -12.86 30.74 -4.16
C ASP A 168 -13.09 30.79 -2.64
N ILE A 169 -12.83 31.95 -2.02
CA ILE A 169 -13.26 32.27 -0.65
C ILE A 169 -13.98 33.62 -0.70
N GLU A 170 -15.31 33.60 -0.58
CA GLU A 170 -16.15 34.79 -0.41
C GLU A 170 -15.80 35.51 0.90
N LEU A 171 -15.23 36.70 0.80
CA LEU A 171 -15.20 37.68 1.87
C LEU A 171 -16.02 38.91 1.44
N GLY A 172 -17.27 38.97 1.90
CA GLY A 172 -18.16 40.08 1.60
C GLY A 172 -17.66 41.40 2.18
N THR A 173 -17.63 42.44 1.35
CA THR A 173 -18.26 43.75 1.63
C THR A 173 -18.44 44.51 0.31
N GLN A 174 -19.63 45.07 0.10
CA GLN A 174 -19.96 45.94 -1.04
C GLN A 174 -19.15 47.26 -0.98
N SER A 175 -18.54 47.69 -2.10
CA SER A 175 -18.75 49.04 -2.69
C SER A 175 -17.82 49.35 -3.89
N ASP A 176 -18.48 49.81 -4.95
CA ASP A 176 -18.08 50.76 -6.03
C ASP A 176 -17.03 50.36 -7.13
N PRO A 177 -17.45 50.20 -8.42
CA PRO A 177 -16.58 49.83 -9.52
C PRO A 177 -15.99 51.06 -10.23
N SER A 178 -14.86 51.61 -9.74
CA SER A 178 -14.07 52.56 -10.55
C SER A 178 -12.57 52.67 -10.24
N SER A 179 -11.94 51.71 -9.54
CA SER A 179 -10.48 51.73 -9.35
C SER A 179 -9.79 50.46 -9.87
N ASN A 180 -8.91 50.65 -10.85
CA ASN A 180 -7.96 49.63 -11.32
C ASN A 180 -7.03 49.25 -10.16
N THR A 181 -7.28 48.09 -9.54
CA THR A 181 -6.39 47.51 -8.52
C THR A 181 -6.08 46.08 -8.92
N ALA A 182 -4.79 45.78 -9.10
CA ALA A 182 -4.30 44.44 -9.44
C ALA A 182 -4.62 43.46 -8.30
N VAL A 183 -5.16 42.29 -8.65
CA VAL A 183 -5.42 41.18 -7.73
C VAL A 183 -4.07 40.65 -7.23
N VAL A 184 -3.83 40.77 -5.92
CA VAL A 184 -2.71 40.12 -5.22
C VAL A 184 -3.29 38.85 -4.61
N SER A 185 -2.98 37.69 -5.20
CA SER A 185 -3.26 36.40 -4.58
C SER A 185 -2.30 36.20 -3.42
N VAL A 186 -2.80 36.32 -2.18
CA VAL A 186 -2.05 35.93 -0.97
C VAL A 186 -2.37 34.47 -0.70
N LEU A 187 -1.52 33.57 -1.22
CA LEU A 187 -1.46 32.19 -0.75
C LEU A 187 -0.83 32.21 0.66
N PHE A 188 -1.66 32.02 1.69
CA PHE A 188 -1.20 31.67 3.02
C PHE A 188 -0.80 30.19 3.03
N LEU A 189 0.39 29.88 2.51
CA LEU A 189 1.14 28.71 2.99
C LEU A 189 1.73 29.11 4.36
N VAL A 190 0.93 28.97 5.41
CA VAL A 190 1.45 28.89 6.78
C VAL A 190 2.10 27.53 6.93
N GLY A 191 3.36 27.45 6.53
CA GLY A 191 4.29 26.50 7.12
C GLY A 191 4.33 26.75 8.63
N VAL A 192 3.99 25.72 9.37
CA VAL A 192 3.92 25.67 10.83
C VAL A 192 5.27 26.07 11.44
N SER A 193 5.38 27.28 11.99
CA SER A 193 6.49 27.63 12.89
C SER A 193 6.15 28.64 14.00
N VAL A 194 4.95 29.25 14.06
CA VAL A 194 4.54 30.10 15.21
C VAL A 194 3.07 29.88 15.64
N GLY A 195 2.41 28.82 15.15
CA GLY A 195 1.06 28.45 15.59
C GLY A 195 0.99 27.78 16.98
N LEU A 196 2.11 27.25 17.49
CA LEU A 196 2.14 26.46 18.73
C LEU A 196 2.22 27.30 20.02
N ALA A 197 2.64 28.57 19.98
CA ALA A 197 2.75 29.40 21.19
C ALA A 197 1.58 30.38 21.38
N ALA A 198 0.87 30.78 20.32
CA ALA A 198 -0.14 31.84 20.40
C ALA A 198 -1.60 31.34 20.53
N ARG A 199 -1.90 30.07 20.21
CA ARG A 199 -3.27 29.52 20.31
C ARG A 199 -3.62 29.00 21.72
N PHE A 200 -2.63 28.84 22.60
CA PHE A 200 -2.83 28.65 24.05
C PHE A 200 -3.39 29.90 24.77
N SER A 201 -3.48 31.06 24.10
CA SER A 201 -3.85 32.33 24.74
C SER A 201 -5.26 32.85 24.44
N ARG A 202 -6.01 32.28 23.50
CA ARG A 202 -7.30 32.87 23.07
C ARG A 202 -8.36 31.81 22.79
N GLN A 203 -8.98 31.28 23.85
CA GLN A 203 -10.44 31.06 23.94
C GLN A 203 -10.80 30.47 25.32
N THR A 204 -10.90 31.33 26.33
CA THR A 204 -11.92 31.22 27.39
C THR A 204 -12.05 32.59 28.04
N SER A 205 -13.07 33.36 27.62
CA SER A 205 -13.50 34.57 28.30
C SER A 205 -14.28 34.21 29.57
N GLN A 206 -13.62 33.50 30.50
CA GLN A 206 -13.93 33.42 31.92
C GLN A 206 -12.60 33.12 32.64
N SER A 207 -11.77 34.16 32.76
CA SER A 207 -10.43 34.05 33.34
C SER A 207 -10.48 33.99 34.87
N SER A 208 -10.60 32.78 35.43
CA SER A 208 -9.72 32.45 36.55
C SER A 208 -8.36 32.13 35.92
N SER A 209 -7.37 32.95 36.23
CA SER A 209 -6.00 32.81 35.76
C SER A 209 -5.48 31.41 36.06
N ILE A 210 -5.36 30.55 35.04
CA ILE A 210 -4.35 29.49 35.07
C ILE A 210 -3.03 30.23 34.94
N ARG A 211 -2.43 30.51 36.11
CA ARG A 211 -1.02 30.86 36.20
C ARG A 211 -0.28 29.76 35.44
N ILE A 212 0.54 30.15 34.46
CA ILE A 212 1.76 29.40 34.15
C ILE A 212 2.46 29.28 35.50
N GLY A 213 2.23 28.14 36.13
CA GLY A 213 2.63 27.91 37.50
C GLY A 213 4.13 28.05 37.58
N ALA A 214 4.61 28.53 38.71
CA ALA A 214 5.99 28.45 39.14
C ALA A 214 6.46 26.97 39.33
N GLY A 215 5.95 26.03 38.53
CA GLY A 215 6.31 24.60 38.48
C GLY A 215 7.32 24.26 37.39
N PHE A 216 7.61 25.15 36.42
CA PHE A 216 8.80 25.04 35.57
C PHE A 216 10.08 25.57 36.25
N ASN A 217 9.98 25.87 37.54
CA ASN A 217 11.10 26.19 38.42
C ASN A 217 11.18 25.21 39.60
N GLU A 218 10.43 24.10 39.56
CA GLU A 218 10.95 22.91 40.21
C GLU A 218 12.15 22.50 39.36
N SER A 219 13.35 22.64 39.92
CA SER A 219 14.39 21.69 39.58
C SER A 219 13.73 20.31 39.53
N PHE A 220 13.98 19.50 38.51
CA PHE A 220 14.00 18.05 38.75
C PHE A 220 14.77 17.90 40.06
N GLY A 221 14.05 17.63 41.16
CA GLY A 221 14.48 18.00 42.51
C GLY A 221 15.91 17.60 42.69
N SER A 222 16.82 18.58 42.88
CA SER A 222 18.28 18.39 42.95
C SER A 222 18.70 16.93 42.79
N LEU A 223 18.83 16.45 41.55
CA LEU A 223 19.37 15.11 41.28
C LEU A 223 20.89 15.14 41.48
N GLU A 224 21.35 15.70 42.60
CA GLU A 224 22.63 15.35 43.23
C GLU A 224 22.66 13.86 43.64
N ASN A 225 21.55 13.13 43.46
CA ASN A 225 21.45 11.69 43.61
C ASN A 225 21.20 10.92 42.30
N LEU A 226 21.47 11.49 41.11
CA LEU A 226 21.69 10.65 39.91
C LEU A 226 23.12 10.11 39.82
N ASP A 227 24.02 10.57 40.69
CA ASP A 227 25.27 9.85 41.01
C ASP A 227 25.01 8.63 41.93
N THR A 228 23.75 8.36 42.31
CA THR A 228 23.35 7.20 43.13
C THR A 228 22.07 6.49 42.63
N VAL A 229 21.76 6.60 41.34
CA VAL A 229 21.27 5.38 40.68
C VAL A 229 22.54 4.54 40.54
N GLU A 230 22.79 3.68 41.53
CA GLU A 230 23.73 2.59 41.33
C GLU A 230 23.45 2.00 39.95
N ASP A 231 24.53 1.76 39.21
CA ASP A 231 24.66 0.95 38.00
C ASP A 231 23.90 -0.40 38.02
N GLU A 232 23.08 -0.69 39.04
CA GLU A 232 22.48 -1.98 39.35
C GLU A 232 21.14 -2.24 38.66
N THR A 233 20.64 -1.37 37.77
CA THR A 233 19.45 -1.73 36.93
C THR A 233 19.59 -1.46 35.43
N LEU A 234 20.69 -0.86 34.97
CA LEU A 234 21.12 -1.05 33.59
C LEU A 234 21.92 -2.35 33.57
N GLN A 235 21.24 -3.48 33.33
CA GLN A 235 21.94 -4.73 33.05
C GLN A 235 23.01 -4.45 31.99
N GLU A 236 24.27 -4.69 32.37
CA GLU A 236 25.48 -4.73 31.55
C GLU A 236 25.28 -5.64 30.33
N THR A 237 24.50 -5.17 29.36
CA THR A 237 24.33 -5.79 28.05
C THR A 237 24.91 -4.89 26.97
N GLY A 238 25.82 -3.97 27.31
CA GLY A 238 26.82 -3.39 26.41
C GLY A 238 26.36 -2.68 25.13
N VAL A 239 25.06 -2.59 24.85
CA VAL A 239 24.51 -2.05 23.60
C VAL A 239 23.38 -1.10 23.95
N ILE A 240 23.65 0.20 23.80
CA ILE A 240 22.66 1.24 24.00
C ILE A 240 21.74 1.23 22.76
N PRO A 241 20.41 1.08 22.91
CA PRO A 241 19.49 1.13 21.77
C PRO A 241 19.61 2.50 21.06
N PHE A 242 19.41 2.55 19.74
CA PHE A 242 19.55 3.81 18.99
C PHE A 242 18.60 4.90 19.53
N LEU A 243 17.41 4.48 20.00
CA LEU A 243 16.39 5.30 20.61
C LEU A 243 15.72 4.47 21.71
N ASP A 244 15.61 5.00 22.92
CA ASP A 244 14.87 4.38 24.03
C ASP A 244 13.70 5.29 24.46
N VAL A 245 12.70 4.73 25.13
CA VAL A 245 11.56 5.49 25.66
C VAL A 245 11.49 5.37 27.18
N GLN A 246 11.75 6.48 27.85
CA GLN A 246 11.75 6.56 29.30
C GLN A 246 10.55 7.34 29.80
N PHE A 247 9.95 6.86 30.87
CA PHE A 247 8.78 7.48 31.48
C PHE A 247 9.17 8.10 32.82
N SER A 248 8.90 9.39 32.98
CA SER A 248 9.08 10.10 34.24
C SER A 248 8.03 9.67 35.28
N PRO A 249 8.20 10.03 36.57
CA PRO A 249 7.24 9.67 37.64
C PRO A 249 5.82 10.24 37.47
N ASP A 250 5.65 11.26 36.64
CA ASP A 250 4.38 11.85 36.21
C ASP A 250 3.84 11.24 34.89
N ASP A 251 4.33 10.06 34.51
CA ASP A 251 3.97 9.29 33.31
C ASP A 251 4.20 10.01 31.97
N ARG A 252 5.03 11.06 31.95
CA ARG A 252 5.47 11.66 30.68
C ARG A 252 6.54 10.82 30.03
N ALA A 253 6.37 10.53 28.74
CA ALA A 253 7.39 9.87 27.94
C ALA A 253 8.45 10.86 27.46
N LEU A 254 9.71 10.43 27.47
CA LEU A 254 10.87 11.09 26.86
C LEU A 254 11.57 10.07 25.96
N PHE A 255 12.04 10.51 24.80
CA PHE A 255 12.95 9.71 24.01
C PHE A 255 14.39 9.94 24.46
N ALA A 256 15.13 8.87 24.67
CA ALA A 256 16.57 8.88 24.90
C ALA A 256 17.28 8.43 23.61
N LEU A 257 17.77 9.39 22.83
CA LEU A 257 18.45 9.18 21.56
C LEU A 257 19.94 8.93 21.82
N SER A 258 20.48 7.80 21.37
CA SER A 258 21.89 7.45 21.56
C SER A 258 22.81 8.45 20.86
N LYS A 259 23.86 8.92 21.55
CA LYS A 259 24.92 9.76 20.97
C LYS A 259 25.79 9.03 19.94
N GLU A 260 25.74 7.71 19.90
CA GLU A 260 26.41 6.92 18.87
C GLU A 260 25.66 7.00 17.52
N HIS A 261 24.32 7.03 17.56
CA HIS A 261 23.46 6.93 16.38
C HIS A 261 22.57 8.16 16.14
N TRP A 262 22.80 9.28 16.83
CA TRP A 262 21.88 10.42 16.86
C TRP A 262 21.59 11.03 15.48
N ASN A 263 22.53 10.98 14.55
CA ASN A 263 22.40 11.50 13.18
C ASN A 263 22.15 10.40 12.14
N SER A 264 21.93 9.16 12.58
CA SER A 264 21.66 8.04 11.67
C SER A 264 20.25 8.14 11.09
N SER A 265 20.09 7.69 9.85
CA SER A 265 18.79 7.63 9.20
C SER A 265 17.92 6.52 9.80
N PHE A 266 16.63 6.78 9.93
CA PHE A 266 15.65 5.84 10.47
C PHE A 266 14.32 5.92 9.71
N VAL A 267 13.48 4.90 9.90
CA VAL A 267 12.12 4.81 9.36
C VAL A 267 11.12 4.65 10.48
N VAL A 268 9.87 5.03 10.21
CA VAL A 268 8.75 4.83 11.13
C VAL A 268 7.73 3.96 10.42
N TYR A 269 7.30 2.89 11.06
CA TYR A 269 6.41 1.91 10.45
C TYR A 269 5.42 1.31 11.46
N PRO A 270 4.22 0.90 11.02
CA PRO A 270 3.29 0.18 11.88
C PRO A 270 3.88 -1.19 12.23
N THR A 271 3.71 -1.62 13.48
CA THR A 271 4.24 -2.92 13.95
C THR A 271 3.12 -3.82 14.46
N VAL A 272 3.37 -5.13 14.40
CA VAL A 272 2.51 -6.15 14.97
C VAL A 272 2.87 -6.28 16.45
N ALA A 273 1.96 -5.87 17.35
CA ALA A 273 2.15 -6.06 18.79
C ALA A 273 1.49 -7.34 19.30
N LYS A 274 2.08 -7.93 20.33
CA LYS A 274 1.52 -9.08 21.05
C LYS A 274 0.14 -8.70 21.61
N HIS A 275 -0.90 -9.45 21.24
CA HIS A 275 -2.31 -9.20 21.61
C HIS A 275 -2.97 -7.99 20.93
N ALA A 276 -2.34 -7.34 19.95
CA ALA A 276 -3.04 -6.37 19.12
C ALA A 276 -3.89 -7.11 18.08
N ALA A 277 -5.21 -6.85 18.08
CA ALA A 277 -6.04 -7.17 16.93
C ALA A 277 -5.46 -6.44 15.70
N PRO A 278 -5.61 -7.02 14.50
CA PRO A 278 -4.92 -6.49 13.34
C PRO A 278 -5.37 -5.10 12.94
N VAL A 279 -4.49 -4.46 12.19
CA VAL A 279 -4.66 -3.16 11.56
C VAL A 279 -5.90 -3.20 10.65
N GLU A 280 -7.04 -2.71 11.13
CA GLU A 280 -8.18 -2.45 10.26
C GLU A 280 -7.87 -1.26 9.35
N TYR A 281 -7.44 -1.54 8.12
CA TYR A 281 -7.35 -0.52 7.09
C TYR A 281 -8.76 0.01 6.80
N GLY A 282 -9.05 1.21 7.32
CA GLY A 282 -10.27 1.95 7.04
C GLY A 282 -11.39 1.84 8.08
N MET A 283 -11.25 1.03 9.14
CA MET A 283 -12.19 1.00 10.27
C MET A 283 -11.46 0.81 11.61
N GLU A 284 -10.76 1.84 12.08
CA GLU A 284 -10.49 2.13 13.50
C GLU A 284 -10.25 0.94 14.47
N ARG A 285 -9.05 0.37 14.38
CA ARG A 285 -8.13 0.06 15.51
C ARG A 285 -6.82 -0.45 14.91
N GLY A 286 -5.70 0.17 15.29
CA GLY A 286 -4.34 -0.23 14.90
C GLY A 286 -3.76 0.39 13.61
N GLY A 287 -4.55 1.08 12.79
CA GLY A 287 -4.15 1.58 11.47
C GLY A 287 -4.44 3.05 11.23
N ILE A 288 -4.06 3.93 12.15
CA ILE A 288 -3.98 5.35 11.83
C ILE A 288 -2.84 5.46 10.81
N LEU A 289 -3.22 5.52 9.52
CA LEU A 289 -2.40 5.49 8.29
C LEU A 289 -1.06 6.22 8.44
N LEU A 290 -0.05 5.55 8.98
CA LEU A 290 1.33 5.98 8.91
C LEU A 290 1.77 5.84 7.46
N GLU A 291 1.62 6.90 6.68
CA GLU A 291 2.21 7.04 5.34
C GLU A 291 3.75 7.23 5.43
N THR A 292 4.40 6.67 6.47
CA THR A 292 5.81 6.93 6.80
C THR A 292 6.78 5.82 6.42
N ASN A 293 6.30 4.62 6.07
CA ASN A 293 7.16 3.52 5.59
C ASN A 293 7.97 3.91 4.34
N ASP A 294 7.50 4.94 3.66
CA ASP A 294 8.06 5.50 2.45
C ASP A 294 9.10 6.60 2.75
N PHE A 295 9.11 7.17 3.95
CA PHE A 295 9.97 8.28 4.30
C PHE A 295 11.13 7.84 5.17
N THR A 296 12.28 8.46 4.92
CA THR A 296 13.47 8.31 5.74
C THR A 296 13.65 9.59 6.54
N PHE A 297 14.09 9.49 7.79
CA PHE A 297 14.30 10.64 8.67
C PHE A 297 15.66 10.60 9.34
N HIS A 298 16.20 11.76 9.70
CA HIS A 298 17.40 11.89 10.53
C HIS A 298 17.35 13.16 11.38
N PHE A 299 18.31 13.29 12.30
CA PHE A 299 18.53 14.52 13.05
C PHE A 299 19.83 15.22 12.65
N GLU A 300 19.80 16.56 12.62
CA GLU A 300 21.00 17.41 12.53
C GLU A 300 21.15 18.26 13.79
N MET A 301 22.38 18.49 14.24
CA MET A 301 22.65 19.33 15.40
C MET A 301 22.57 20.80 14.99
N SER A 302 21.85 21.60 15.77
CA SER A 302 21.88 23.07 15.61
C SER A 302 23.24 23.66 15.97
N SER A 303 23.57 24.83 15.43
CA SER A 303 24.82 25.58 15.69
C SER A 303 25.09 25.90 17.16
N ASN A 304 24.04 26.00 17.98
CA ASN A 304 24.17 26.26 19.41
C ASN A 304 24.19 24.99 20.28
N GLU A 305 24.11 23.80 19.67
CA GLU A 305 24.13 22.49 20.33
C GLU A 305 23.02 22.29 21.38
N GLN A 306 22.00 23.15 21.42
CA GLN A 306 20.88 23.03 22.36
C GLN A 306 19.67 22.31 21.76
N HIS A 307 19.69 22.06 20.45
CA HIS A 307 18.55 21.53 19.71
C HIS A 307 18.98 20.61 18.58
N LEU A 308 18.12 19.63 18.32
CA LEU A 308 18.15 18.79 17.13
C LEU A 308 17.16 19.34 16.10
N LEU A 309 17.55 19.31 14.84
CA LEU A 309 16.73 19.61 13.68
C LEU A 309 16.22 18.28 13.15
N PHE A 310 14.91 18.06 13.19
CA PHE A 310 14.30 16.85 12.65
C PHE A 310 14.03 17.01 11.16
N ILE A 311 14.58 16.10 10.35
CA ILE A 311 14.62 16.23 8.90
C ILE A 311 14.06 14.96 8.26
N GLN A 312 13.25 15.15 7.24
CA GLN A 312 12.83 14.12 6.31
C GLN A 312 13.76 14.11 5.09
N GLU A 313 14.38 12.95 4.84
CA GLU A 313 15.20 12.69 3.67
C GLU A 313 14.29 12.23 2.51
N TYR A 314 14.27 13.00 1.43
CA TYR A 314 13.64 12.57 0.18
C TYR A 314 14.68 11.86 -0.67
N HIS A 315 14.55 10.53 -0.78
CA HIS A 315 15.43 9.71 -1.62
C HIS A 315 14.85 9.38 -2.99
N TYR A 316 13.60 9.76 -3.24
CA TYR A 316 12.88 9.46 -4.47
C TYR A 316 11.58 10.28 -4.56
N ALA A 317 10.93 10.21 -5.72
CA ALA A 317 9.60 10.73 -5.90
C ALA A 317 8.77 9.83 -6.84
N SER A 318 7.52 9.59 -6.47
CA SER A 318 6.56 8.76 -7.20
C SER A 318 5.67 9.65 -8.05
N LEU A 319 5.72 9.48 -9.38
CA LEU A 319 4.78 10.10 -10.31
C LEU A 319 3.62 9.13 -10.56
N ARG A 320 2.39 9.50 -10.19
CA ARG A 320 1.18 8.71 -10.43
C ARG A 320 0.58 9.01 -11.81
N GLU A 321 0.77 10.23 -12.33
CA GLU A 321 0.30 10.69 -13.64
C GLU A 321 1.34 11.55 -14.38
N ASN A 322 1.19 11.70 -15.71
CA ASN A 322 2.06 12.57 -16.52
C ASN A 322 1.59 14.04 -16.47
N SER A 323 1.22 14.55 -15.29
CA SER A 323 0.83 15.96 -15.14
C SER A 323 2.06 16.82 -14.84
N ASN A 324 2.10 18.03 -15.40
CA ASN A 324 3.17 18.99 -15.11
C ASN A 324 3.17 19.41 -13.63
N GLU A 325 2.02 19.30 -12.95
CA GLU A 325 1.85 19.60 -11.52
C GLU A 325 2.53 18.56 -10.63
N GLU A 326 2.40 17.27 -10.93
CA GLU A 326 3.13 16.23 -10.18
C GLU A 326 4.63 16.34 -10.42
N LEU A 327 5.07 16.60 -11.66
CA LEU A 327 6.48 16.85 -11.95
C LEU A 327 7.02 18.07 -11.19
N GLN A 328 6.23 19.14 -11.07
CA GLN A 328 6.59 20.31 -10.29
C GLN A 328 6.66 19.97 -8.80
N GLN A 329 5.67 19.26 -8.25
CA GLN A 329 5.66 18.82 -6.86
C GLN A 329 6.86 17.91 -6.56
N VAL A 330 7.21 17.01 -7.47
CA VAL A 330 8.39 16.17 -7.34
C VAL A 330 9.69 16.98 -7.40
N VAL A 331 9.80 17.99 -8.26
CA VAL A 331 10.95 18.91 -8.27
C VAL A 331 11.01 19.69 -6.95
N ASP A 332 9.86 20.07 -6.41
CA ASP A 332 9.74 20.80 -5.16
C ASP A 332 10.09 19.92 -3.94
N ASP A 333 9.75 18.63 -3.98
CA ASP A 333 10.03 17.64 -2.93
C ASP A 333 11.47 17.10 -3.02
N SER A 334 11.98 16.85 -4.23
CA SER A 334 13.33 16.29 -4.47
C SER A 334 14.47 17.29 -4.22
N GLN A 335 14.18 18.59 -4.19
CA GLN A 335 15.20 19.62 -3.98
C GLN A 335 15.41 20.03 -2.52
N TRP A 336 14.68 19.45 -1.56
CA TRP A 336 14.75 19.85 -0.16
C TRP A 336 14.72 18.63 0.78
N PRO A 337 15.69 18.45 1.68
CA PRO A 337 15.40 17.76 2.93
C PRO A 337 14.26 18.53 3.60
N GLY A 338 13.13 17.86 3.82
CA GLY A 338 11.97 18.46 4.47
C GLY A 338 12.33 18.71 5.92
N TYR A 339 12.83 19.91 6.25
CA TYR A 339 12.98 20.29 7.64
C TYR A 339 11.58 20.33 8.26
N ILE A 340 11.34 19.42 9.21
CA ILE A 340 10.03 19.26 9.83
C ILE A 340 9.91 20.20 11.02
N THR A 341 10.82 20.08 12.01
CA THR A 341 10.71 20.83 13.26
C THR A 341 12.02 20.86 14.06
N LYS A 342 12.06 21.76 15.06
CA LYS A 342 13.14 21.90 16.03
C LYS A 342 12.79 21.13 17.29
N VAL A 343 13.68 20.28 17.76
CA VAL A 343 13.50 19.43 18.93
C VAL A 343 14.49 19.89 20.02
N PRO A 344 14.01 20.41 21.16
CA PRO A 344 14.89 20.83 22.25
C PRO A 344 15.52 19.61 22.94
N ILE A 345 16.79 19.74 23.30
CA ILE A 345 17.48 18.78 24.16
C ILE A 345 17.19 19.18 25.61
N TYR A 346 16.50 18.31 26.36
CA TYR A 346 16.16 18.57 27.76
C TYR A 346 17.27 18.16 28.72
N ILE A 347 17.83 16.98 28.47
CA ILE A 347 18.92 16.41 29.25
C ILE A 347 19.95 15.86 28.27
N GLU A 348 21.21 16.11 28.55
CA GLU A 348 22.33 15.53 27.83
C GLU A 348 23.16 14.73 28.83
N THR A 349 23.35 13.45 28.54
CA THR A 349 24.28 12.59 29.29
C THR A 349 25.52 12.31 28.46
N ASN A 350 26.46 11.54 29.01
CA ASN A 350 27.63 11.10 28.22
C ASN A 350 27.23 10.20 27.04
N THR A 351 26.07 9.56 27.10
CA THR A 351 25.65 8.49 26.17
C THR A 351 24.40 8.82 25.36
N ALA A 352 23.57 9.77 25.77
CA ALA A 352 22.29 10.05 25.10
C ALA A 352 21.83 11.51 25.18
N TYR A 353 20.98 11.90 24.23
CA TYR A 353 20.18 13.12 24.24
C TYR A 353 18.73 12.78 24.59
N TYR A 354 18.18 13.44 25.61
CA TYR A 354 16.80 13.29 26.02
C TYR A 354 15.93 14.38 25.39
N ILE A 355 14.93 13.96 24.62
CA ILE A 355 14.06 14.84 23.85
C ILE A 355 12.57 14.56 24.14
N PRO A 356 11.68 15.58 24.06
CA PRO A 356 10.27 15.40 24.34
C PRO A 356 9.56 14.56 23.27
N THR A 357 8.72 13.61 23.69
CA THR A 357 7.87 12.83 22.76
C THR A 357 6.70 13.64 22.22
N ASP A 358 6.25 14.67 22.94
CA ASP A 358 5.08 15.50 22.60
C ASP A 358 5.16 16.07 21.18
N LEU A 359 6.36 16.44 20.72
CA LEU A 359 6.57 17.00 19.37
C LEU A 359 6.29 15.99 18.25
N PHE A 360 6.45 14.71 18.54
CA PHE A 360 6.24 13.62 17.60
C PHE A 360 4.82 13.07 17.74
N LEU A 361 4.42 12.74 18.97
CA LEU A 361 3.18 12.02 19.25
C LEU A 361 1.93 12.89 19.13
N ALA A 362 1.97 14.18 19.47
CA ALA A 362 0.77 15.05 19.46
C ALA A 362 0.15 15.26 18.07
N ASN A 363 0.88 14.93 17.01
CA ASN A 363 0.38 14.94 15.63
C ASN A 363 0.39 13.53 15.02
N GLY A 364 0.29 12.50 15.86
CA GLY A 364 0.22 11.11 15.40
C GLY A 364 1.51 10.61 14.74
N PHE A 365 2.67 11.21 15.00
CA PHE A 365 3.89 10.99 14.21
C PHE A 365 3.68 11.27 12.71
N PHE A 366 3.07 12.42 12.40
CA PHE A 366 2.72 12.91 11.04
C PHE A 366 1.66 12.07 10.32
N VAL A 367 0.80 11.38 11.06
CA VAL A 367 -0.40 10.78 10.48
C VAL A 367 -1.46 11.84 10.16
N SER A 368 -2.24 11.54 9.11
CA SER A 368 -3.33 12.29 8.48
C SER A 368 -4.08 13.29 9.35
N SER A 369 -4.66 14.30 8.69
CA SER A 369 -5.44 15.42 9.23
C SER A 369 -6.73 15.06 10.02
N LYS A 370 -6.89 13.83 10.51
CA LYS A 370 -8.11 13.26 11.11
C LYS A 370 -8.09 13.13 12.65
N LEU A 371 -7.01 13.51 13.34
CA LEU A 371 -7.00 13.55 14.81
C LEU A 371 -8.01 14.59 15.32
N SER A 372 -8.90 14.21 16.24
CA SER A 372 -9.90 15.14 16.82
C SER A 372 -9.28 16.01 17.91
N SER A 373 -8.30 15.49 18.62
CA SER A 373 -7.50 16.20 19.61
C SER A 373 -6.01 15.93 19.43
N ARG A 374 -5.19 16.74 20.10
CA ARG A 374 -3.74 16.52 20.20
C ARG A 374 -3.36 15.71 21.44
N ASP A 375 -4.37 15.26 22.18
CA ASP A 375 -4.18 14.51 23.39
C ASP A 375 -3.85 13.06 23.02
N PHE A 376 -2.85 12.51 23.69
CA PHE A 376 -2.38 11.16 23.47
C PHE A 376 -1.91 10.56 24.80
N SER A 377 -1.94 9.23 24.90
CA SER A 377 -1.46 8.52 26.08
C SER A 377 -0.50 7.41 25.64
N PRO A 378 0.83 7.58 25.84
CA PRO A 378 1.79 6.51 25.58
C PRO A 378 1.66 5.44 26.66
N ILE A 379 1.56 4.18 26.27
CA ILE A 379 1.40 3.07 27.22
C ILE A 379 2.75 2.44 27.50
N LYS A 380 3.26 2.71 28.70
CA LYS A 380 4.55 2.21 29.20
C LYS A 380 4.67 0.69 29.15
N THR A 381 3.62 -0.04 29.55
CA THR A 381 3.68 -1.50 29.70
C THR A 381 3.76 -2.27 28.38
N GLN A 382 3.53 -1.61 27.25
CA GLN A 382 3.54 -2.22 25.91
C GLN A 382 4.63 -1.65 24.99
N SER A 383 5.33 -0.60 25.42
CA SER A 383 6.43 -0.02 24.66
C SER A 383 7.74 -0.71 25.03
N GLU A 384 8.50 -1.16 24.03
CA GLU A 384 9.75 -1.91 24.19
C GLU A 384 10.83 -1.34 23.27
N SER A 385 12.07 -1.27 23.76
CA SER A 385 13.22 -0.76 23.02
C SER A 385 14.25 -1.86 22.79
N PHE A 386 14.68 -1.99 21.55
CA PHE A 386 15.69 -2.95 21.09
C PHE A 386 16.87 -2.23 20.47
N THR A 387 17.95 -2.97 20.20
CA THR A 387 19.16 -2.40 19.59
C THR A 387 18.87 -1.61 18.30
N ARG A 388 18.01 -2.15 17.43
CA ARG A 388 17.76 -1.60 16.08
C ARG A 388 16.41 -0.91 15.90
N ASN A 389 15.47 -1.11 16.81
CA ASN A 389 14.16 -0.49 16.72
C ASN A 389 13.54 -0.27 18.10
N THR A 390 12.60 0.65 18.17
CA THR A 390 11.82 0.92 19.38
C THR A 390 10.35 0.93 19.04
N MET A 391 9.60 0.07 19.72
CA MET A 391 8.16 -0.10 19.58
C MET A 391 7.44 0.78 20.59
N LEU A 392 6.42 1.48 20.11
CA LEU A 392 5.61 2.42 20.87
C LEU A 392 4.14 2.12 20.68
N TYR A 393 3.44 1.98 21.80
CA TYR A 393 1.99 1.94 21.82
C TYR A 393 1.43 3.26 22.36
N VAL A 394 0.57 3.88 21.55
CA VAL A 394 0.00 5.19 21.86
C VAL A 394 -1.50 5.16 21.63
N GLU A 395 -2.27 5.63 22.61
CA GLU A 395 -3.70 5.86 22.46
C GLU A 395 -3.94 7.30 22.01
N TYR A 396 -4.75 7.44 20.96
CA TYR A 396 -5.18 8.70 20.36
C TYR A 396 -6.69 8.87 20.50
N GLU A 397 -7.15 10.12 20.57
CA GLU A 397 -8.56 10.46 20.47
C GLU A 397 -8.90 10.89 19.04
N LEU A 398 -9.90 10.22 18.44
CA LEU A 398 -10.51 10.55 17.15
C LEU A 398 -11.95 11.03 17.35
N ASP A 399 -12.57 11.59 16.30
CA ASP A 399 -13.97 12.05 16.34
C ASP A 399 -14.96 10.90 16.63
N SER A 400 -14.52 9.69 16.35
CA SER A 400 -15.22 8.41 16.47
C SER A 400 -14.92 7.65 17.77
N GLY A 401 -13.92 8.08 18.55
CA GLY A 401 -13.55 7.49 19.84
C GLY A 401 -12.04 7.33 20.04
N MET A 402 -11.66 6.61 21.11
CA MET A 402 -10.26 6.31 21.41
C MET A 402 -9.73 5.18 20.52
N VAL A 403 -8.54 5.37 19.95
CA VAL A 403 -7.85 4.41 19.09
C VAL A 403 -6.42 4.20 19.57
N GLY A 404 -6.08 2.95 19.87
CA GLY A 404 -4.69 2.53 20.10
C GLY A 404 -3.94 2.29 18.80
N VAL A 405 -2.70 2.77 18.73
CA VAL A 405 -1.80 2.63 17.58
C VAL A 405 -0.47 2.05 18.05
N ASN A 406 -0.02 0.99 17.37
CA ASN A 406 1.31 0.41 17.51
C ASN A 406 2.17 0.83 16.33
N PHE A 407 3.32 1.44 16.60
CA PHE A 407 4.33 1.70 15.58
C PHE A 407 5.73 1.51 16.13
N ALA A 408 6.68 1.33 15.25
CA ALA A 408 8.08 1.20 15.56
C ALA A 408 8.90 2.26 14.82
N ILE A 409 9.96 2.70 15.46
CA ILE A 409 11.00 3.54 14.88
C ILE A 409 12.21 2.64 14.70
N GLY A 410 12.66 2.42 13.46
CA GLY A 410 13.72 1.47 13.13
C GLY A 410 14.92 2.14 12.47
N LEU A 411 16.11 1.79 12.95
CA LEU A 411 17.38 2.25 12.42
C LEU A 411 17.69 1.62 11.06
N LEU A 412 17.96 2.48 10.06
CA LEU A 412 18.35 2.03 8.73
C LEU A 412 19.84 1.65 8.68
N PRO A 413 20.24 0.73 7.79
CA PRO A 413 21.67 0.42 7.57
C PRO A 413 22.45 1.66 7.11
N GLU A 414 23.68 1.85 7.59
CA GLU A 414 24.53 2.93 7.07
C GLU A 414 24.91 2.69 5.60
N GLN A 415 25.20 1.43 5.25
CA GLN A 415 25.54 1.03 3.88
C GLN A 415 24.28 0.65 3.12
N VAL A 416 23.87 1.51 2.19
CA VAL A 416 22.73 1.27 1.30
C VAL A 416 23.00 0.06 0.38
N MET A 417 22.08 -0.90 0.34
CA MET A 417 22.16 -2.06 -0.56
C MET A 417 22.17 -1.62 -2.04
N PRO A 418 23.03 -2.22 -2.89
CA PRO A 418 22.95 -2.06 -4.34
C PRO A 418 21.57 -2.45 -4.89
N GLN A 419 20.90 -1.47 -5.51
CA GLN A 419 19.59 -1.61 -6.14
C GLN A 419 19.61 -2.59 -7.31
N ARG A 420 18.56 -3.40 -7.46
CA ARG A 420 18.36 -4.27 -8.61
C ARG A 420 17.12 -3.84 -9.39
N VAL A 421 17.27 -3.65 -10.70
CA VAL A 421 16.17 -3.19 -11.57
C VAL A 421 15.08 -4.25 -11.70
N ALA A 422 13.83 -3.82 -11.76
CA ALA A 422 12.68 -4.66 -12.02
C ALA A 422 12.55 -5.03 -13.51
N ASP A 423 11.98 -6.21 -13.76
CA ASP A 423 11.59 -6.69 -15.09
C ASP A 423 10.15 -7.20 -14.96
N ASP A 424 9.24 -6.76 -15.83
CA ASP A 424 7.81 -7.07 -15.75
C ASP A 424 7.49 -8.53 -16.10
N ARG A 425 8.48 -9.32 -16.53
CA ARG A 425 8.35 -10.79 -16.64
C ARG A 425 8.57 -11.50 -15.29
N ILE A 426 9.09 -10.80 -14.28
CA ILE A 426 9.38 -11.34 -12.95
C ILE A 426 8.72 -10.47 -11.87
N GLY A 427 7.67 -11.01 -11.27
CA GLY A 427 6.91 -10.40 -10.20
C GLY A 427 7.66 -10.21 -8.90
N TYR A 428 8.29 -9.05 -8.76
CA TYR A 428 8.74 -8.52 -7.48
C TYR A 428 7.89 -7.32 -7.06
N PHE A 429 7.64 -7.21 -5.76
CA PHE A 429 7.29 -5.91 -5.17
C PHE A 429 8.42 -4.96 -5.52
N SER A 430 8.05 -3.78 -5.95
CA SER A 430 9.01 -2.86 -6.52
C SER A 430 8.59 -1.43 -6.26
N LYS A 431 9.58 -0.56 -6.37
CA LYS A 431 9.41 0.86 -6.18
C LYS A 431 10.07 1.62 -7.31
N ARG A 432 9.38 2.64 -7.78
CA ARG A 432 9.83 3.46 -8.90
C ARG A 432 10.56 4.67 -8.37
N TYR A 433 11.77 4.89 -8.90
CA TYR A 433 12.65 5.99 -8.60
C TYR A 433 12.73 6.91 -9.81
N THR A 434 12.85 8.20 -9.54
CA THR A 434 13.28 9.17 -10.53
C THR A 434 14.60 9.77 -10.03
N GLU A 435 15.69 9.53 -10.73
CA GLU A 435 17.02 10.06 -10.47
C GLU A 435 17.11 11.52 -10.95
N TYR A 436 17.32 12.44 -10.00
CA TYR A 436 17.51 13.86 -10.29
C TYR A 436 19.00 14.23 -10.20
N GLY A 437 19.56 14.70 -11.32
CA GLY A 437 20.94 15.20 -11.40
C GLY A 437 21.92 14.16 -11.97
N MET A 438 22.35 14.35 -13.22
CA MET A 438 23.32 13.47 -13.86
C MET A 438 24.70 13.56 -13.18
N ARG A 439 25.24 12.43 -12.71
CA ARG A 439 26.67 12.30 -12.37
C ARG A 439 27.50 12.18 -13.65
N GLY A 440 27.99 13.32 -14.16
CA GLY A 440 29.25 13.37 -14.92
C GLY A 440 29.32 12.59 -16.25
N GLN A 441 28.21 12.37 -16.96
CA GLN A 441 28.28 12.05 -18.39
C GLN A 441 28.23 13.34 -19.19
N ASP A 442 29.30 13.60 -19.96
CA ASP A 442 29.35 14.68 -20.93
C ASP A 442 28.12 14.60 -21.84
N LEU A 443 27.41 15.73 -21.96
CA LEU A 443 26.31 15.99 -22.89
C LEU A 443 26.81 16.01 -24.34
N GLY A 444 27.45 14.94 -24.77
CA GLY A 444 27.92 14.76 -26.14
C GLY A 444 26.92 13.92 -26.91
N ASP A 445 25.84 14.53 -27.41
CA ASP A 445 25.12 14.06 -28.60
C ASP A 445 24.19 15.18 -29.12
N ASP A 446 24.42 15.62 -30.35
CA ASP A 446 23.85 16.80 -31.05
C ASP A 446 22.33 16.76 -31.33
N ASN A 447 21.56 15.91 -30.65
CA ASN A 447 20.14 15.69 -30.98
C ASN A 447 19.13 16.48 -30.13
N GLY A 448 19.56 17.35 -29.21
CA GLY A 448 18.68 18.36 -28.58
C GLY A 448 17.48 17.82 -27.80
N PHE A 449 17.42 16.53 -27.50
CA PHE A 449 16.50 15.92 -26.55
C PHE A 449 17.30 15.54 -25.32
N HIS A 450 17.22 16.36 -24.26
CA HIS A 450 17.69 15.96 -22.95
C HIS A 450 16.87 14.74 -22.51
N TRP A 451 17.53 13.58 -22.38
CA TRP A 451 16.90 12.39 -21.81
C TRP A 451 16.50 12.69 -20.36
N TRP A 452 15.20 12.78 -20.11
CA TRP A 452 14.67 12.53 -18.77
C TRP A 452 15.13 11.16 -18.31
N ASP A 453 15.44 11.03 -17.02
CA ASP A 453 15.75 9.75 -16.37
C ASP A 453 14.73 8.68 -16.82
N PRO A 454 15.18 7.53 -17.34
CA PRO A 454 14.30 6.41 -17.61
C PRO A 454 13.85 5.80 -16.29
N GLN A 455 12.97 6.51 -15.56
CA GLN A 455 12.28 6.14 -14.32
C GLN A 455 12.59 4.70 -13.89
N THR A 456 13.58 4.54 -13.03
CA THR A 456 14.11 3.22 -12.68
C THR A 456 13.23 2.57 -11.63
N THR A 457 12.61 1.45 -11.97
CA THR A 457 11.89 0.62 -11.00
C THR A 457 12.86 -0.39 -10.40
N VAL A 458 13.01 -0.44 -9.08
CA VAL A 458 13.88 -1.39 -8.37
C VAL A 458 13.04 -2.39 -7.58
N ILE A 459 13.52 -3.63 -7.48
CA ILE A 459 12.83 -4.69 -6.74
C ILE A 459 13.13 -4.60 -5.25
N HIS A 460 12.18 -5.05 -4.44
CA HIS A 460 12.40 -5.29 -3.02
C HIS A 460 13.06 -6.66 -2.83
N ARG A 461 14.17 -6.72 -2.08
CA ARG A 461 14.85 -7.99 -1.79
C ARG A 461 15.67 -7.93 -0.50
N ARG A 462 15.95 -9.08 0.09
CA ARG A 462 16.91 -9.20 1.20
C ARG A 462 18.34 -9.01 0.70
N LYS A 463 19.19 -8.37 1.50
CA LYS A 463 20.63 -8.33 1.23
C LYS A 463 21.24 -9.68 1.56
N LEU A 464 21.91 -10.31 0.58
CA LEU A 464 22.67 -11.56 0.77
C LEU A 464 24.11 -11.36 0.31
N GLU A 465 25.05 -11.72 1.19
CA GLU A 465 26.48 -11.66 0.94
C GLU A 465 27.13 -12.98 1.34
N LEU A 466 28.17 -13.37 0.59
CA LEU A 466 29.05 -14.47 0.96
C LEU A 466 30.24 -13.91 1.74
N ASP A 467 30.62 -14.59 2.82
CA ASP A 467 31.90 -14.37 3.47
C ASP A 467 33.02 -14.85 2.52
N PRO A 468 33.96 -13.98 2.10
CA PRO A 468 35.01 -14.35 1.15
C PRO A 468 35.99 -15.40 1.70
N THR A 469 36.03 -15.61 3.01
CA THR A 469 36.96 -16.55 3.68
C THR A 469 36.37 -17.95 3.79
N THR A 470 35.09 -18.07 4.15
CA THR A 470 34.41 -19.36 4.33
C THR A 470 33.58 -19.77 3.11
N ASN A 471 33.31 -18.82 2.20
CA ASN A 471 32.38 -18.97 1.08
C ASN A 471 30.97 -19.41 1.54
N THR A 472 30.56 -18.98 2.74
CA THR A 472 29.23 -19.22 3.31
C THR A 472 28.45 -17.91 3.39
N VAL A 473 27.12 -17.99 3.46
CA VAL A 473 26.26 -16.82 3.67
C VAL A 473 26.62 -16.15 4.99
N LYS A 474 26.87 -14.84 4.97
CA LYS A 474 27.23 -14.06 6.16
C LYS A 474 26.06 -13.93 7.13
N ASP A 475 24.91 -13.51 6.60
CA ASP A 475 23.68 -13.25 7.37
C ASP A 475 22.51 -14.03 6.72
N PRO A 476 22.24 -15.28 7.13
CA PRO A 476 21.13 -16.07 6.62
C PRO A 476 19.76 -15.47 6.97
N ILE A 477 18.81 -15.54 6.03
CA ILE A 477 17.41 -15.19 6.23
C ILE A 477 16.79 -16.22 7.18
N THR A 478 16.76 -15.88 8.46
CA THR A 478 16.27 -16.78 9.52
C THR A 478 14.87 -16.36 9.93
N TYR A 479 13.93 -17.30 9.91
CA TYR A 479 12.56 -17.13 10.42
C TYR A 479 12.41 -17.88 11.75
N TYR A 480 11.96 -17.17 12.78
CA TYR A 480 11.71 -17.73 14.10
C TYR A 480 10.23 -18.10 14.21
N ILE A 481 9.94 -19.37 14.46
CA ILE A 481 8.56 -19.83 14.65
C ILE A 481 8.14 -19.50 16.08
N ASP A 482 7.31 -18.49 16.25
CA ASP A 482 6.95 -17.95 17.55
C ASP A 482 6.22 -19.01 18.41
N PRO A 483 6.42 -19.02 19.75
CA PRO A 483 5.71 -19.94 20.64
C PRO A 483 4.18 -19.87 20.58
N SER A 484 3.60 -18.79 20.06
CA SER A 484 2.16 -18.66 19.76
C SER A 484 1.66 -19.70 18.76
N VAL A 485 2.51 -20.18 17.84
CA VAL A 485 2.17 -21.28 16.94
C VAL A 485 1.99 -22.56 17.76
N PRO A 486 0.83 -23.25 17.66
CA PRO A 486 0.61 -24.50 18.40
C PRO A 486 1.71 -25.52 18.11
N LYS A 487 2.21 -26.17 19.17
CA LYS A 487 3.39 -27.05 19.11
C LYS A 487 3.29 -28.13 18.02
N GLU A 488 2.09 -28.66 17.78
CA GLU A 488 1.86 -29.70 16.76
C GLU A 488 2.06 -29.22 15.31
N TRP A 489 1.95 -27.91 15.03
CA TRP A 489 2.06 -27.35 13.67
C TRP A 489 3.39 -26.65 13.38
N ARG A 490 4.25 -26.47 14.39
CA ARG A 490 5.52 -25.74 14.23
C ARG A 490 6.45 -26.34 13.17
N GLU A 491 6.49 -27.67 13.07
CA GLU A 491 7.27 -28.37 12.05
C GLU A 491 6.73 -28.12 10.64
N ALA A 492 5.40 -28.05 10.49
CA ALA A 492 4.78 -27.73 9.20
C ALA A 492 5.12 -26.29 8.77
N PHE A 493 5.15 -25.36 9.73
CA PHE A 493 5.54 -23.98 9.49
C PHE A 493 7.03 -23.90 9.11
N ALA A 494 7.90 -24.58 9.85
CA ALA A 494 9.33 -24.65 9.53
C ALA A 494 9.58 -25.28 8.15
N ALA A 495 8.81 -26.31 7.77
CA ALA A 495 8.92 -26.94 6.46
C ALA A 495 8.61 -25.97 5.31
N GLY A 496 7.62 -25.09 5.47
CA GLY A 496 7.29 -24.07 4.46
C GLY A 496 8.42 -23.06 4.24
N VAL A 497 9.11 -22.65 5.31
CA VAL A 497 10.31 -21.80 5.19
C VAL A 497 11.45 -22.55 4.50
N ASN A 498 11.74 -23.77 4.96
CA ASN A 498 12.88 -24.55 4.50
C ASN A 498 12.72 -25.03 3.05
N ALA A 499 11.51 -25.07 2.51
CA ALA A 499 11.23 -25.41 1.11
C ALA A 499 11.87 -24.44 0.10
N TRP A 500 12.25 -23.23 0.53
CA TRP A 500 12.94 -22.24 -0.30
C TRP A 500 14.46 -22.45 -0.38
N ALA A 501 15.07 -23.21 0.54
CA ALA A 501 16.53 -23.41 0.59
C ALA A 501 17.13 -23.91 -0.73
N PRO A 502 16.53 -24.88 -1.45
CA PRO A 502 17.07 -25.34 -2.72
C PRO A 502 17.20 -24.26 -3.81
N ALA A 503 16.37 -23.20 -3.78
CA ALA A 503 16.49 -22.11 -4.76
C ALA A 503 17.76 -21.29 -4.55
N PHE A 504 18.09 -20.99 -3.28
CA PHE A 504 19.31 -20.26 -2.93
C PHE A 504 20.56 -21.12 -3.13
N GLU A 505 20.50 -22.41 -2.82
CA GLU A 505 21.61 -23.34 -3.07
C GLU A 505 21.98 -23.40 -4.55
N ARG A 506 20.98 -23.42 -5.45
CA ARG A 506 21.20 -23.45 -6.91
C ARG A 506 21.94 -22.23 -7.45
N ILE A 507 21.85 -21.09 -6.77
CA ILE A 507 22.54 -19.85 -7.16
C ILE A 507 23.80 -19.58 -6.30
N GLY A 508 24.24 -20.58 -5.53
CA GLY A 508 25.52 -20.55 -4.80
C GLY A 508 25.44 -20.08 -3.35
N PHE A 509 24.25 -19.81 -2.81
CA PHE A 509 24.05 -19.42 -1.42
C PHE A 509 23.57 -20.62 -0.59
N THR A 510 24.50 -21.37 -0.02
CA THR A 510 24.18 -22.53 0.85
C THR A 510 23.71 -22.05 2.23
N ASN A 511 22.65 -22.67 2.77
CA ASN A 511 22.05 -22.32 4.06
C ASN A 511 21.62 -20.84 4.16
N ALA A 512 21.13 -20.28 3.05
CA ALA A 512 20.75 -18.87 2.97
C ALA A 512 19.43 -18.54 3.64
N ILE A 513 18.53 -19.52 3.77
CA ILE A 513 17.21 -19.38 4.37
C ILE A 513 16.93 -20.59 5.27
N ARG A 514 16.35 -20.34 6.45
CA ARG A 514 16.04 -21.40 7.42
C ARG A 514 14.98 -20.98 8.43
N ALA A 515 14.26 -21.96 8.97
CA ALA A 515 13.44 -21.80 10.16
C ALA A 515 14.17 -22.23 11.44
N VAL A 516 13.87 -21.57 12.56
CA VAL A 516 14.35 -21.90 13.90
C VAL A 516 13.16 -22.04 14.85
N LEU A 517 13.12 -23.14 15.60
CA LEU A 517 12.03 -23.48 16.51
C LEU A 517 12.35 -23.13 17.97
N PRO A 518 11.33 -22.90 18.81
CA PRO A 518 11.54 -22.68 20.24
C PRO A 518 12.23 -23.87 20.90
N GLY A 519 13.45 -23.64 21.40
CA GLY A 519 14.28 -24.66 22.04
C GLY A 519 15.41 -25.23 21.18
N ASP A 520 15.50 -24.84 19.91
CA ASP A 520 16.67 -25.14 19.07
C ASP A 520 17.92 -24.43 19.62
N ASN A 521 19.11 -24.97 19.32
CA ASN A 521 20.38 -24.43 19.85
C ASN A 521 20.66 -22.99 19.43
N ASP A 522 20.10 -22.56 18.29
CA ASP A 522 20.20 -21.21 17.74
C ASP A 522 18.97 -20.34 18.02
N TRP A 523 18.06 -20.78 18.90
CA TRP A 523 16.99 -19.93 19.41
C TRP A 523 17.56 -18.80 20.29
N PRO A 524 17.28 -17.52 19.99
CA PRO A 524 17.83 -16.40 20.76
C PRO A 524 17.19 -16.33 22.14
N ALA A 525 17.99 -16.21 23.19
CA ALA A 525 17.49 -16.05 24.57
C ALA A 525 16.72 -14.72 24.75
N ASP A 526 17.07 -13.71 23.97
CA ASP A 526 16.47 -12.37 23.96
C ASP A 526 15.43 -12.19 22.83
N TYR A 527 14.99 -13.27 22.17
CA TYR A 527 13.96 -13.18 21.12
C TYR A 527 12.71 -12.44 21.61
N ARG A 528 12.27 -11.45 20.84
CA ARG A 528 11.03 -10.68 21.07
C ARG A 528 10.33 -10.45 19.74
N LEU A 529 9.01 -10.60 19.74
CA LEU A 529 8.16 -10.33 18.58
C LEU A 529 8.20 -8.82 18.27
N GLY A 530 8.38 -8.47 16.99
CA GLY A 530 8.50 -7.08 16.54
C GLY A 530 9.89 -6.45 16.71
N ASP A 531 10.89 -7.21 17.19
CA ASP A 531 12.30 -6.80 17.11
C ASP A 531 12.80 -6.95 15.66
N LEU A 532 13.32 -5.87 15.08
CA LEU A 532 13.79 -5.79 13.70
C LEU A 532 14.94 -6.80 13.40
N ARG A 533 15.56 -7.38 14.43
CA ARG A 533 16.58 -8.43 14.29
C ARG A 533 16.01 -9.81 13.96
N TYR A 534 14.73 -10.07 14.25
CA TYR A 534 14.16 -11.41 14.25
C TYR A 534 12.92 -11.52 13.37
N ASN A 535 13.06 -12.03 12.14
CA ASN A 535 11.89 -12.30 11.29
C ASN A 535 11.02 -13.37 11.94
N SER A 536 9.76 -13.06 12.20
CA SER A 536 8.92 -13.87 13.07
C SER A 536 7.75 -14.47 12.30
N ILE A 537 7.34 -15.69 12.66
CA ILE A 537 6.08 -16.30 12.21
C ILE A 537 5.21 -16.56 13.43
N SER A 538 4.07 -15.89 13.54
CA SER A 538 3.25 -15.86 14.75
C SER A 538 1.76 -16.07 14.48
N VAL A 539 1.03 -16.47 15.53
CA VAL A 539 -0.44 -16.62 15.50
C VAL A 539 -1.08 -15.59 16.40
N MET A 540 -2.02 -14.83 15.85
CA MET A 540 -2.84 -13.82 16.53
C MET A 540 -4.22 -14.39 16.84
N ILE A 541 -4.77 -14.03 18.00
CA ILE A 541 -6.11 -14.48 18.39
C ILE A 541 -7.15 -13.47 17.89
N SER A 542 -7.81 -13.78 16.78
CA SER A 542 -8.99 -13.06 16.31
C SER A 542 -9.98 -14.00 15.60
N GLU A 543 -11.19 -13.49 15.32
CA GLU A 543 -12.22 -14.20 14.55
C GLU A 543 -11.99 -14.14 13.03
N ARG A 544 -10.95 -13.43 12.56
CA ARG A 544 -10.70 -13.24 11.13
C ARG A 544 -9.99 -14.44 10.54
N THR A 545 -10.25 -14.70 9.27
CA THR A 545 -9.56 -15.73 8.50
C THR A 545 -8.66 -15.00 7.50
N TYR A 546 -7.38 -14.80 7.83
CA TYR A 546 -6.35 -14.36 6.88
C TYR A 546 -4.94 -14.65 7.41
N ALA A 547 -3.97 -14.65 6.50
CA ALA A 547 -2.54 -14.66 6.79
C ALA A 547 -1.89 -13.48 6.04
N GLN A 548 -0.81 -12.93 6.60
CA GLN A 548 -0.11 -11.80 6.00
C GLN A 548 1.38 -11.84 6.34
N GLY A 549 2.23 -11.58 5.35
CA GLY A 549 3.67 -11.37 5.52
C GLY A 549 4.15 -9.92 5.27
N PRO A 550 3.79 -8.93 6.10
CA PRO A 550 4.32 -7.57 6.01
C PRO A 550 5.85 -7.54 6.00
N THR A 551 6.40 -6.68 5.14
CA THR A 551 7.84 -6.41 5.06
C THR A 551 8.16 -4.95 5.35
N ILE A 552 9.22 -4.71 6.12
CA ILE A 552 9.81 -3.38 6.29
C ILE A 552 10.97 -3.25 5.32
N THR A 553 10.96 -2.20 4.50
CA THR A 553 11.96 -1.98 3.46
C THR A 553 12.71 -0.67 3.68
N ASP A 554 14.01 -0.66 3.40
CA ASP A 554 14.78 0.57 3.25
C ASP A 554 14.34 1.30 1.97
N PRO A 555 13.70 2.48 2.07
CA PRO A 555 13.20 3.21 0.91
C PRO A 555 14.30 3.66 -0.05
N ARG A 556 15.56 3.68 0.38
CA ARG A 556 16.72 4.12 -0.43
C ARG A 556 17.15 3.06 -1.45
N SER A 557 16.89 1.78 -1.18
CA SER A 557 17.43 0.66 -1.97
C SER A 557 16.43 -0.42 -2.35
N GLY A 558 15.30 -0.52 -1.65
CA GLY A 558 14.43 -1.68 -1.69
C GLY A 558 14.93 -2.86 -0.83
N GLU A 559 15.92 -2.65 0.05
CA GLU A 559 16.38 -3.70 0.97
C GLU A 559 15.27 -4.07 1.96
N ILE A 560 14.86 -5.35 1.98
CA ILE A 560 13.94 -5.86 3.00
C ILE A 560 14.73 -6.02 4.31
N LEU A 561 14.37 -5.25 5.32
CA LEU A 561 15.03 -5.22 6.62
C LEU A 561 14.42 -6.23 7.59
N HIS A 562 13.10 -6.39 7.56
CA HIS A 562 12.36 -7.19 8.54
C HIS A 562 11.07 -7.75 7.94
N SER A 563 10.61 -8.87 8.50
CA SER A 563 9.38 -9.53 8.07
C SER A 563 8.66 -10.17 9.26
N ASP A 564 7.36 -9.90 9.38
CA ASP A 564 6.49 -10.47 10.41
C ASP A 564 5.35 -11.23 9.76
N ILE A 565 5.48 -12.55 9.60
CA ILE A 565 4.37 -13.36 9.11
C ILE A 565 3.39 -13.60 10.25
N THR A 566 2.13 -13.25 10.02
CA THR A 566 1.05 -13.35 11.00
C THR A 566 -0.08 -14.21 10.45
N PHE A 567 -0.55 -15.14 11.28
CA PHE A 567 -1.73 -15.94 11.02
C PHE A 567 -2.80 -15.58 12.04
N GLU A 568 -4.02 -15.37 11.59
CA GLU A 568 -5.14 -15.26 12.51
C GLU A 568 -5.62 -16.62 12.98
N TYR A 569 -6.10 -16.70 14.23
CA TYR A 569 -6.67 -17.92 14.77
C TYR A 569 -7.92 -18.36 14.01
N GLY A 570 -8.70 -17.45 13.43
CA GLY A 570 -9.80 -17.81 12.53
C GLY A 570 -9.33 -18.59 11.30
N PHE A 571 -8.09 -18.41 10.85
CA PHE A 571 -7.48 -19.27 9.83
C PHE A 571 -7.31 -20.71 10.30
N PHE A 572 -6.82 -20.90 11.54
CA PHE A 572 -6.75 -22.21 12.16
C PHE A 572 -8.15 -22.81 12.32
N ASN A 573 -9.16 -22.01 12.67
CA ASN A 573 -10.54 -22.49 12.68
C ASN A 573 -10.97 -22.93 11.28
N GLU A 574 -10.74 -22.20 10.20
CA GLU A 574 -11.19 -22.65 8.88
C GLU A 574 -10.46 -23.90 8.37
N VAL A 575 -9.16 -24.01 8.65
CA VAL A 575 -8.33 -25.13 8.19
C VAL A 575 -8.40 -26.36 9.10
N ILE A 576 -8.51 -26.16 10.41
CA ILE A 576 -8.55 -27.22 11.43
C ILE A 576 -9.97 -27.59 11.81
N ALA A 577 -10.96 -26.68 11.70
CA ALA A 577 -12.35 -26.99 12.09
C ALA A 577 -12.70 -28.34 11.49
N ASP A 578 -13.00 -29.25 12.41
CA ASP A 578 -12.99 -30.67 12.13
C ASP A 578 -13.74 -30.92 10.82
N PHE A 579 -13.10 -31.65 9.91
CA PHE A 579 -13.71 -32.11 8.67
C PHE A 579 -14.73 -33.19 8.98
N ASP A 580 -15.65 -32.88 9.88
CA ASP A 580 -16.55 -33.86 10.43
C ASP A 580 -17.65 -34.11 9.41
N LEU A 581 -17.78 -35.37 9.02
CA LEU A 581 -18.99 -35.87 8.36
C LEU A 581 -20.21 -35.78 9.29
N LYS A 582 -19.98 -35.73 10.61
CA LYS A 582 -21.01 -35.79 11.66
C LYS A 582 -21.28 -34.46 12.36
N SER A 583 -20.46 -33.41 12.17
CA SER A 583 -20.74 -32.13 12.82
C SER A 583 -21.84 -31.45 12.03
N PRO A 584 -23.05 -31.28 12.61
CA PRO A 584 -23.94 -30.26 12.07
C PRO A 584 -23.19 -28.94 12.24
N VAL A 585 -23.20 -28.08 11.22
CA VAL A 585 -22.70 -26.69 11.32
C VAL A 585 -21.19 -26.54 11.65
N GLY A 586 -20.40 -26.10 10.66
CA GLY A 586 -19.56 -24.93 10.94
C GLY A 586 -20.52 -23.73 11.07
N PRO A 587 -20.28 -22.76 11.98
CA PRO A 587 -21.27 -21.74 12.30
C PRO A 587 -21.77 -21.01 11.05
N PRO A 588 -23.02 -20.52 11.04
CA PRO A 588 -23.50 -19.65 9.98
C PRO A 588 -22.52 -18.48 9.85
N GLN A 589 -21.96 -18.25 8.67
CA GLN A 589 -21.41 -16.95 8.39
C GLN A 589 -22.59 -15.96 8.34
N ALA A 590 -22.67 -15.08 9.33
CA ALA A 590 -23.30 -13.80 9.09
C ALA A 590 -22.55 -13.20 7.90
N GLY A 591 -23.23 -13.02 6.78
CA GLY A 591 -22.62 -12.48 5.57
C GLY A 591 -21.84 -11.21 5.92
N THR A 592 -20.52 -11.33 5.94
CA THR A 592 -19.70 -10.18 5.63
C THR A 592 -19.94 -9.98 4.14
N ASP A 593 -20.56 -8.86 3.83
CA ASP A 593 -20.72 -8.38 2.49
C ASP A 593 -19.48 -8.67 1.65
N ALA A 594 -19.57 -9.68 0.78
CA ALA A 594 -18.75 -9.76 -0.42
C ALA A 594 -18.94 -8.50 -1.31
N SER A 595 -19.87 -7.60 -0.93
CA SER A 595 -20.12 -6.30 -1.52
C SER A 595 -19.30 -5.14 -0.93
N SER A 596 -18.55 -5.31 0.18
CA SER A 596 -17.80 -4.19 0.80
C SER A 596 -16.28 -4.17 0.53
N ASN A 597 -15.70 -5.22 -0.05
CA ASN A 597 -14.25 -5.22 -0.40
C ASN A 597 -13.95 -4.94 -1.89
N ALA A 598 -14.93 -4.51 -2.69
CA ALA A 598 -14.75 -4.30 -4.14
C ALA A 598 -14.25 -2.90 -4.56
N LYS A 599 -13.72 -2.09 -3.64
CA LYS A 599 -13.04 -0.83 -3.98
C LYS A 599 -11.84 -0.55 -3.08
N HIS A 600 -10.98 -1.54 -2.87
CA HIS A 600 -9.61 -1.21 -2.47
C HIS A 600 -8.88 -0.75 -3.73
N ALA A 601 -8.54 0.53 -3.79
CA ALA A 601 -7.62 1.03 -4.78
C ALA A 601 -6.28 0.31 -4.53
N PHE A 602 -5.98 -0.72 -5.32
CA PHE A 602 -4.70 -1.41 -5.32
C PHE A 602 -3.66 -0.46 -5.91
N ASP A 603 -3.07 0.33 -5.03
CA ASP A 603 -2.01 1.26 -5.38
C ASP A 603 -0.77 0.45 -5.82
N ARG A 604 -0.17 0.80 -6.97
CA ARG A 604 0.92 0.08 -7.65
C ARG A 604 2.25 -0.01 -6.87
N THR A 605 2.24 0.37 -5.60
CA THR A 605 3.39 0.75 -4.78
C THR A 605 3.76 -0.29 -3.72
N GLY A 606 3.13 -1.48 -3.73
CA GLY A 606 3.42 -2.55 -2.76
C GLY A 606 2.94 -2.26 -1.33
N ARG A 607 2.08 -1.25 -1.15
CA ARG A 607 1.61 -0.74 0.15
C ARG A 607 0.45 -1.54 0.78
N ASN A 608 -0.34 -2.23 -0.05
CA ASN A 608 -1.48 -3.05 0.40
C ASN A 608 -1.15 -4.54 0.23
N GLN A 609 -0.43 -5.11 1.21
CA GLN A 609 -0.03 -6.52 1.22
C GLN A 609 -1.13 -7.42 1.82
N GLN A 610 -2.41 -7.14 1.55
CA GLN A 610 -3.49 -8.00 2.03
C GLN A 610 -3.60 -9.23 1.12
N CYS A 611 -3.16 -10.38 1.65
CA CYS A 611 -3.28 -11.67 0.98
C CYS A 611 -4.69 -12.25 1.24
N GLY A 612 -5.49 -12.36 0.17
CA GLY A 612 -6.84 -12.91 0.21
C GLY A 612 -6.89 -14.44 0.10
N PHE A 613 -5.82 -15.16 0.47
CA PHE A 613 -5.76 -16.64 0.41
C PHE A 613 -6.84 -17.29 1.29
N ALA A 614 -7.40 -16.55 2.23
CA ALA A 614 -8.46 -16.96 3.13
C ALA A 614 -9.88 -16.73 2.57
N GLN A 615 -10.12 -17.14 1.33
CA GLN A 615 -11.50 -17.21 0.81
C GLN A 615 -12.24 -18.37 1.47
N ASP A 616 -13.03 -18.08 2.50
CA ASP A 616 -13.87 -19.06 3.20
C ASP A 616 -14.61 -19.99 2.21
N SER A 617 -15.21 -19.42 1.16
CA SER A 617 -15.97 -20.21 0.18
C SER A 617 -15.14 -21.23 -0.59
N GLN A 618 -13.84 -20.99 -0.85
CA GLN A 618 -12.97 -21.97 -1.50
C GLN A 618 -12.52 -23.03 -0.51
N HIS A 619 -12.11 -22.64 0.71
CA HIS A 619 -11.73 -23.60 1.75
C HIS A 619 -12.85 -24.59 2.03
N GLN A 620 -14.11 -24.15 2.03
CA GLN A 620 -15.27 -25.05 2.13
C GLN A 620 -15.37 -26.07 0.97
N VAL A 621 -15.06 -25.64 -0.27
CA VAL A 621 -15.03 -26.53 -1.45
C VAL A 621 -13.90 -27.54 -1.30
N ASP A 622 -12.68 -27.09 -1.02
CA ASP A 622 -11.51 -27.96 -0.86
C ASP A 622 -11.71 -28.94 0.28
N ARG A 623 -12.35 -28.49 1.37
CA ARG A 623 -12.73 -29.35 2.49
C ARG A 623 -13.70 -30.43 2.07
N MET A 624 -14.75 -30.08 1.35
CA MET A 624 -15.68 -31.06 0.79
C MET A 624 -14.92 -32.06 -0.10
N LEU A 625 -14.06 -31.59 -1.00
CA LEU A 625 -13.30 -32.44 -1.91
C LEU A 625 -12.40 -33.42 -1.14
N LEU A 626 -11.57 -32.95 -0.20
CA LEU A 626 -10.72 -33.79 0.63
C LEU A 626 -11.53 -34.80 1.45
N SER A 627 -12.68 -34.37 1.96
CA SER A 627 -13.60 -35.23 2.70
C SER A 627 -14.16 -36.39 1.84
N THR A 628 -14.17 -36.25 0.51
CA THR A 628 -14.64 -37.34 -0.36
C THR A 628 -13.59 -38.41 -0.62
N VAL A 629 -12.29 -38.06 -0.61
CA VAL A 629 -11.22 -38.93 -1.13
C VAL A 629 -10.11 -39.28 -0.13
N ALA A 630 -9.92 -38.49 0.93
CA ALA A 630 -8.72 -38.57 1.77
C ALA A 630 -9.02 -38.65 3.27
N MET A 631 -10.18 -39.15 3.68
CA MET A 631 -10.54 -39.30 5.10
C MET A 631 -9.76 -40.39 5.82
N ASP A 632 -9.65 -40.24 7.14
CA ASP A 632 -9.23 -41.28 8.05
C ASP A 632 -10.38 -42.24 8.44
N THR A 633 -10.10 -43.16 9.35
CA THR A 633 -11.04 -44.19 9.82
C THR A 633 -12.25 -43.64 10.56
N ASP A 634 -12.16 -42.42 11.10
CA ASP A 634 -13.19 -41.79 11.90
C ASP A 634 -14.01 -40.76 11.09
N GLY A 635 -13.61 -40.52 9.84
CA GLY A 635 -14.29 -39.62 8.91
C GLY A 635 -13.74 -38.21 8.91
N TYR A 636 -12.51 -37.99 9.40
CA TYR A 636 -11.84 -36.68 9.41
C TYR A 636 -10.74 -36.61 8.36
N VAL A 637 -10.35 -35.40 7.99
CA VAL A 637 -9.16 -35.21 7.15
C VAL A 637 -7.90 -35.43 8.00
N PRO A 638 -6.97 -36.28 7.54
CA PRO A 638 -5.74 -36.59 8.25
C PRO A 638 -4.94 -35.34 8.59
N LYS A 639 -4.43 -35.26 9.83
CA LYS A 639 -3.54 -34.18 10.30
C LYS A 639 -2.37 -33.91 9.36
N ARG A 640 -1.87 -34.92 8.63
CA ARG A 640 -0.80 -34.74 7.63
C ARG A 640 -1.20 -33.78 6.50
N LEU A 641 -2.46 -33.76 6.08
CA LEU A 641 -2.94 -32.90 5.00
C LEU A 641 -3.16 -31.47 5.49
N ILE A 642 -3.62 -31.32 6.73
CA ILE A 642 -3.67 -30.03 7.42
C ILE A 642 -2.25 -29.44 7.55
N ALA A 643 -1.28 -30.24 7.98
CA ALA A 643 0.13 -29.83 8.03
C ALA A 643 0.65 -29.42 6.65
N GLN A 644 0.35 -30.18 5.59
CA GLN A 644 0.73 -29.82 4.22
C GLN A 644 0.13 -28.48 3.79
N HIS A 645 -1.14 -28.22 4.13
CA HIS A 645 -1.77 -26.95 3.80
C HIS A 645 -1.11 -25.77 4.54
N PHE A 646 -0.76 -25.93 5.82
CA PHE A 646 0.01 -24.92 6.55
C PHE A 646 1.38 -24.68 5.91
N SER A 647 2.09 -25.73 5.51
CA SER A 647 3.36 -25.58 4.79
C SER A 647 3.20 -24.83 3.47
N ASP A 648 2.15 -25.10 2.70
CA ASP A 648 1.82 -24.41 1.44
C ASP A 648 1.67 -22.90 1.64
N ILE A 649 0.85 -22.50 2.62
CA ILE A 649 0.61 -21.08 2.90
C ILE A 649 1.87 -20.41 3.44
N ILE A 650 2.65 -21.10 4.28
CA ILE A 650 3.91 -20.54 4.76
C ILE A 650 4.89 -20.37 3.60
N MET A 651 4.96 -21.29 2.63
CA MET A 651 5.77 -21.08 1.42
C MET A 651 5.34 -19.81 0.68
N HIS A 652 4.02 -19.59 0.56
CA HIS A 652 3.45 -18.40 -0.06
C HIS A 652 3.84 -17.11 0.67
N GLU A 653 3.61 -17.04 1.99
CA GLU A 653 3.94 -15.85 2.78
C GLU A 653 5.44 -15.59 2.82
N VAL A 654 6.27 -16.65 2.89
CA VAL A 654 7.73 -16.51 2.76
C VAL A 654 8.09 -15.91 1.40
N GLY A 655 7.44 -16.32 0.31
CA GLY A 655 7.65 -15.72 -1.01
C GLY A 655 7.43 -14.20 -1.03
N HIS A 656 6.37 -13.69 -0.38
CA HIS A 656 6.17 -12.25 -0.21
C HIS A 656 7.31 -11.59 0.57
N THR A 657 7.76 -12.20 1.65
CA THR A 657 8.87 -11.68 2.47
C THR A 657 10.25 -11.75 1.77
N LEU A 658 10.36 -12.53 0.69
CA LEU A 658 11.50 -12.53 -0.22
C LEU A 658 11.38 -11.48 -1.33
N GLY A 659 10.26 -10.77 -1.39
CA GLY A 659 9.96 -9.68 -2.32
C GLY A 659 9.04 -10.07 -3.48
N LEU A 660 8.50 -11.29 -3.52
CA LEU A 660 7.72 -11.78 -4.67
C LEU A 660 6.25 -11.33 -4.65
N ARG A 661 5.71 -11.05 -5.84
CA ARG A 661 4.27 -10.83 -6.06
C ARG A 661 3.55 -12.13 -6.38
N HIS A 662 2.23 -12.11 -6.29
CA HIS A 662 1.38 -13.19 -6.77
C HIS A 662 1.66 -13.54 -8.23
N ASN A 663 1.64 -14.84 -8.56
CA ASN A 663 1.72 -15.33 -9.92
C ASN A 663 0.61 -16.37 -10.18
N PHE A 664 -0.53 -15.89 -10.66
CA PHE A 664 -1.73 -16.65 -11.00
C PHE A 664 -1.65 -17.38 -12.35
N ALA A 665 -0.52 -17.29 -13.05
CA ALA A 665 -0.26 -18.09 -14.23
C ALA A 665 0.24 -19.50 -13.90
N GLY A 666 0.64 -19.75 -12.65
CA GLY A 666 1.36 -20.95 -12.27
C GLY A 666 0.56 -22.24 -12.43
N SER A 667 -0.73 -22.19 -12.11
CA SER A 667 -1.70 -23.28 -12.22
C SER A 667 -1.91 -23.78 -13.65
N SER A 668 -1.64 -22.92 -14.64
CA SER A 668 -1.86 -23.19 -16.07
C SER A 668 -0.70 -23.94 -16.77
N ALA A 669 0.36 -24.27 -16.04
CA ALA A 669 1.57 -24.82 -16.64
C ALA A 669 1.57 -26.35 -16.81
N TYR A 670 0.86 -27.09 -15.96
CA TYR A 670 0.94 -28.56 -15.90
C TYR A 670 -0.37 -29.21 -16.32
N SER A 671 -0.30 -30.29 -17.09
CA SER A 671 -1.49 -31.05 -17.50
C SER A 671 -2.08 -31.87 -16.34
N ARG A 672 -3.37 -32.22 -16.44
CA ARG A 672 -4.05 -33.15 -15.53
C ARG A 672 -3.28 -34.44 -15.28
N ASP A 673 -2.68 -35.03 -16.32
CA ASP A 673 -1.90 -36.28 -16.20
C ASP A 673 -0.63 -36.08 -15.36
N GLN A 674 0.02 -34.93 -15.50
CA GLN A 674 1.19 -34.57 -14.68
C GLN A 674 0.78 -34.34 -13.22
N LEU A 675 -0.34 -33.66 -12.98
CA LEU A 675 -0.86 -33.36 -11.65
C LEU A 675 -1.34 -34.60 -10.88
N ARG A 676 -1.71 -35.67 -11.58
CA ARG A 676 -2.02 -36.99 -10.99
C ARG A 676 -0.77 -37.82 -10.68
N ASN A 677 0.37 -37.48 -11.26
CA ASN A 677 1.60 -38.24 -11.08
C ASN A 677 2.36 -37.74 -9.85
N SER A 678 2.29 -38.48 -8.74
CA SER A 678 2.95 -38.10 -7.49
C SER A 678 4.45 -37.85 -7.64
N SER A 679 5.17 -38.62 -8.46
CA SER A 679 6.60 -38.40 -8.69
C SER A 679 6.89 -37.12 -9.48
N PHE A 680 5.96 -36.69 -10.34
CA PHE A 680 6.07 -35.40 -11.00
C PHE A 680 5.81 -34.27 -10.00
N VAL A 681 4.72 -34.35 -9.25
CA VAL A 681 4.31 -33.31 -8.29
C VAL A 681 5.32 -33.16 -7.15
N GLU A 682 5.89 -34.23 -6.63
CA GLU A 682 6.94 -34.19 -5.60
C GLU A 682 8.17 -33.38 -6.06
N LYS A 683 8.48 -33.40 -7.36
CA LYS A 683 9.63 -32.71 -7.93
C LYS A 683 9.32 -31.28 -8.40
N HIS A 684 8.12 -31.06 -8.92
CA HIS A 684 7.76 -29.84 -9.64
C HIS A 684 6.69 -28.99 -8.95
N GLY A 685 6.11 -29.50 -7.87
CA GLY A 685 4.89 -28.96 -7.29
C GLY A 685 3.67 -29.19 -8.17
N ILE A 686 2.53 -28.68 -7.71
CA ILE A 686 1.26 -28.67 -8.48
C ILE A 686 1.08 -27.38 -9.32
N SER A 687 2.02 -26.43 -9.20
CA SER A 687 2.05 -25.16 -9.92
C SER A 687 3.51 -24.78 -10.22
N THR A 688 3.76 -23.91 -11.19
CA THR A 688 5.11 -23.34 -11.35
C THR A 688 5.46 -22.32 -10.28
N SER A 689 4.49 -21.80 -9.52
CA SER A 689 4.75 -20.84 -8.44
C SER A 689 3.90 -21.13 -7.21
N VAL A 690 4.51 -21.07 -6.02
CA VAL A 690 3.79 -21.01 -4.74
C VAL A 690 3.03 -19.71 -4.56
N MET A 691 3.34 -18.69 -5.36
CA MET A 691 2.67 -17.38 -5.34
C MET A 691 1.30 -17.39 -6.04
N ASP A 692 0.79 -18.55 -6.40
CA ASP A 692 -0.54 -18.75 -6.98
C ASP A 692 -1.56 -19.11 -5.89
N TYR A 693 -2.85 -18.85 -6.12
CA TYR A 693 -3.93 -19.29 -5.25
C TYR A 693 -4.49 -20.59 -5.80
N LEU A 694 -4.00 -21.71 -5.28
CA LEU A 694 -4.32 -23.03 -5.81
C LEU A 694 -5.50 -23.67 -5.08
N PRO A 695 -6.42 -24.36 -5.79
CA PRO A 695 -7.37 -25.24 -5.16
C PRO A 695 -6.67 -26.55 -4.77
N VAL A 696 -7.34 -27.38 -3.96
CA VAL A 696 -6.82 -28.73 -3.69
C VAL A 696 -6.71 -29.55 -4.98
N ASN A 697 -5.59 -30.25 -5.17
CA ASN A 697 -5.32 -31.08 -6.35
C ASN A 697 -6.19 -32.35 -6.35
N ILE A 698 -7.46 -32.24 -6.69
CA ILE A 698 -8.42 -33.35 -6.79
C ILE A 698 -9.21 -33.24 -8.08
N PHE A 699 -9.16 -34.27 -8.91
CA PHE A 699 -10.01 -34.44 -10.09
C PHE A 699 -11.11 -35.48 -9.82
N SER A 700 -12.22 -35.41 -10.57
CA SER A 700 -13.41 -36.26 -10.35
C SER A 700 -13.17 -37.77 -10.52
N ASP A 701 -12.05 -38.15 -11.13
CA ASP A 701 -11.64 -39.51 -11.41
C ASP A 701 -10.48 -40.01 -10.54
N LEU A 702 -10.09 -39.25 -9.51
CA LEU A 702 -9.17 -39.72 -8.46
C LEU A 702 -9.86 -40.79 -7.62
N THR A 703 -9.22 -41.95 -7.48
CA THR A 703 -9.74 -43.07 -6.70
C THR A 703 -9.22 -43.06 -5.25
N GLU A 704 -9.96 -43.67 -4.32
CA GLU A 704 -9.51 -43.81 -2.91
C GLU A 704 -8.14 -44.51 -2.79
N ALA A 705 -7.84 -45.46 -3.68
CA ALA A 705 -6.56 -46.17 -3.68
C ALA A 705 -5.39 -45.28 -4.13
N GLU A 706 -5.64 -44.30 -5.00
CA GLU A 706 -4.62 -43.32 -5.43
C GLU A 706 -4.39 -42.25 -4.35
N ALA A 707 -5.43 -41.92 -3.57
CA ALA A 707 -5.41 -40.82 -2.60
C ALA A 707 -4.33 -40.93 -1.51
N GLU A 708 -3.90 -42.14 -1.14
CA GLU A 708 -2.88 -42.33 -0.10
C GLU A 708 -1.51 -41.76 -0.51
N ALA A 709 -1.12 -41.98 -1.78
CA ALA A 709 0.15 -41.51 -2.34
C ALA A 709 0.02 -40.18 -3.10
N HIS A 710 -1.17 -39.58 -3.11
CA HIS A 710 -1.46 -38.36 -3.86
C HIS A 710 -1.03 -37.11 -3.09
N THR A 711 -0.51 -36.12 -3.81
CA THR A 711 -0.10 -34.82 -3.25
C THR A 711 -1.19 -33.78 -3.53
N PHE A 712 -1.83 -33.34 -2.45
CA PHE A 712 -3.03 -32.49 -2.50
C PHE A 712 -2.72 -30.98 -2.53
N TYR A 713 -1.64 -30.59 -1.86
CA TYR A 713 -1.19 -29.20 -1.72
C TYR A 713 0.24 -29.04 -2.24
N MET A 714 0.68 -27.80 -2.40
CA MET A 714 2.07 -27.51 -2.74
C MET A 714 2.98 -27.97 -1.58
N THR A 715 4.04 -28.72 -1.90
CA THR A 715 5.02 -29.22 -0.89
C THR A 715 6.45 -28.83 -1.21
N THR A 716 6.66 -28.17 -2.35
CA THR A 716 7.95 -27.65 -2.82
C THR A 716 7.70 -26.44 -3.70
N ILE A 717 8.68 -25.56 -3.85
CA ILE A 717 8.60 -24.41 -4.76
C ILE A 717 8.65 -24.84 -6.23
N GLY A 718 7.99 -24.07 -7.09
CA GLY A 718 7.85 -24.38 -8.51
C GLY A 718 8.93 -23.76 -9.41
N ALA A 719 8.88 -24.09 -10.70
CA ALA A 719 9.88 -23.65 -11.68
C ALA A 719 10.02 -22.11 -11.79
N TYR A 720 8.92 -21.36 -11.64
CA TYR A 720 8.94 -19.90 -11.68
C TYR A 720 9.61 -19.33 -10.43
N ASP A 721 9.35 -19.90 -9.25
CA ASP A 721 9.95 -19.46 -7.99
C ASP A 721 11.48 -19.57 -8.05
N TYR A 722 12.00 -20.68 -8.60
CA TYR A 722 13.44 -20.82 -8.86
C TYR A 722 13.99 -19.72 -9.77
N SER A 723 13.30 -19.38 -10.85
CA SER A 723 13.73 -18.32 -11.77
C SER A 723 13.64 -16.94 -11.13
N ALA A 724 12.61 -16.68 -10.32
CA ALA A 724 12.44 -15.43 -9.61
C ALA A 724 13.57 -15.22 -8.60
N ILE A 725 13.91 -16.23 -7.79
CA ILE A 725 15.06 -16.18 -6.88
C ILE A 725 16.37 -15.99 -7.66
N ALA A 726 16.54 -16.68 -8.79
CA ALA A 726 17.71 -16.47 -9.62
C ALA A 726 17.82 -15.02 -10.13
N TYR A 727 16.72 -14.42 -10.57
CA TYR A 727 16.68 -13.02 -10.97
C TYR A 727 17.01 -12.08 -9.80
N GLY A 728 16.35 -12.25 -8.65
CA GLY A 728 16.48 -11.33 -7.52
C GLY A 728 17.78 -11.45 -6.74
N TYR A 729 18.38 -12.65 -6.66
CA TYR A 729 19.45 -12.94 -5.70
C TYR A 729 20.77 -13.43 -6.31
N SER A 730 20.84 -13.79 -7.59
CA SER A 730 22.13 -14.19 -8.19
C SER A 730 23.15 -13.05 -8.15
N ILE A 731 24.41 -13.39 -7.92
CA ILE A 731 25.55 -12.47 -8.13
C ILE A 731 25.76 -12.31 -9.64
N VAL A 732 25.79 -11.06 -10.11
CA VAL A 732 25.96 -10.74 -11.54
C VAL A 732 27.17 -9.83 -11.70
N ASP A 733 28.20 -10.34 -12.37
CA ASP A 733 29.43 -9.59 -12.64
C ASP A 733 29.14 -8.38 -13.54
N GLY A 734 29.57 -7.19 -13.11
CA GLY A 734 29.38 -5.95 -13.87
C GLY A 734 27.96 -5.38 -13.80
N GLU A 735 27.11 -5.83 -12.87
CA GLU A 735 25.82 -5.20 -12.59
C GLU A 735 26.03 -3.77 -12.06
N THR A 736 25.46 -2.79 -12.76
CA THR A 736 25.38 -1.41 -12.28
C THR A 736 24.07 -1.23 -11.52
N PRO A 737 24.09 -0.75 -10.25
CA PRO A 737 22.88 -0.59 -9.45
C PRO A 737 21.79 0.22 -10.17
N GLY A 738 20.57 -0.30 -10.23
CA GLY A 738 19.43 0.34 -10.89
C GLY A 738 19.37 0.19 -12.43
N TYR A 739 20.41 -0.29 -13.10
CA TYR A 739 20.43 -0.38 -14.56
C TYR A 739 20.16 -1.82 -15.07
N LYS A 740 19.56 -1.93 -16.26
CA LYS A 740 19.38 -3.23 -16.93
C LYS A 740 20.72 -3.88 -17.27
N HIS A 741 20.82 -5.17 -16.99
CA HIS A 741 21.99 -5.98 -17.31
C HIS A 741 21.61 -7.16 -18.23
N PRO A 742 22.38 -7.49 -19.28
CA PRO A 742 22.03 -8.56 -20.23
C PRO A 742 21.77 -9.92 -19.59
N ARG A 743 22.55 -10.29 -18.56
CA ARG A 743 22.33 -11.53 -17.80
C ARG A 743 20.98 -11.56 -17.08
N LEU A 744 20.54 -10.43 -16.52
CA LEU A 744 19.23 -10.33 -15.86
C LEU A 744 18.11 -10.44 -16.90
N THR A 745 18.28 -9.82 -18.07
CA THR A 745 17.33 -9.94 -19.20
C THR A 745 17.19 -11.39 -19.69
N GLU A 746 18.28 -12.15 -19.72
CA GLU A 746 18.28 -13.59 -20.07
C GLU A 746 17.56 -14.45 -19.01
N LEU A 747 17.81 -14.19 -17.72
CA LEU A 747 17.10 -14.88 -16.64
C LEU A 747 15.60 -14.59 -16.69
N ALA A 748 15.21 -13.33 -16.91
CA ALA A 748 13.81 -12.95 -17.03
C ALA A 748 13.14 -13.56 -18.27
N SER A 749 13.81 -13.60 -19.43
CA SER A 749 13.23 -14.12 -20.68
C SER A 749 13.01 -15.63 -20.70
N THR A 750 13.70 -16.38 -19.84
CA THR A 750 13.60 -17.85 -19.74
C THR A 750 12.63 -18.31 -18.65
N SER A 751 12.04 -17.36 -17.92
CA SER A 751 11.14 -17.66 -16.82
C SER A 751 9.77 -18.13 -17.31
N PRO A 752 9.08 -19.03 -16.56
CA PRO A 752 7.68 -19.34 -16.82
C PRO A 752 6.80 -18.08 -16.80
N MET A 753 5.59 -18.21 -17.35
CA MET A 753 4.65 -17.10 -17.46
C MET A 753 4.37 -16.46 -16.10
N PHE A 754 4.30 -15.13 -16.11
CA PHE A 754 3.95 -14.32 -14.96
C PHE A 754 2.66 -13.54 -15.27
N LEU A 755 1.63 -13.75 -14.45
CA LEU A 755 0.39 -12.97 -14.45
C LEU A 755 0.00 -12.74 -13.01
N THR A 756 -0.27 -11.49 -12.63
CA THR A 756 -0.43 -11.09 -11.23
C THR A 756 -1.78 -10.40 -11.01
N ASP A 757 -1.95 -9.71 -9.88
CA ASP A 757 -3.23 -9.17 -9.41
C ASP A 757 -4.00 -8.38 -10.49
N GLU A 758 -3.31 -7.47 -11.19
CA GLU A 758 -3.89 -6.61 -12.24
C GLU A 758 -4.41 -7.43 -13.44
N ASN A 759 -3.92 -8.66 -13.64
CA ASN A 759 -4.39 -9.53 -14.71
C ASN A 759 -5.70 -10.25 -14.34
N VAL A 760 -5.93 -10.51 -13.04
CA VAL A 760 -7.16 -11.14 -12.55
C VAL A 760 -8.34 -10.15 -12.61
N GLU A 761 -8.10 -8.86 -12.34
CA GLU A 761 -9.14 -7.82 -12.33
C GLU A 761 -9.79 -7.58 -13.70
N HIS A 762 -9.02 -7.70 -14.76
CA HIS A 762 -9.48 -7.37 -16.12
C HIS A 762 -10.02 -8.58 -16.89
N LEU A 763 -9.89 -9.82 -16.37
CA LEU A 763 -10.43 -11.09 -16.90
C LEU A 763 -10.26 -11.29 -18.43
N LEU A 764 -9.22 -10.71 -19.04
CA LEU A 764 -8.97 -10.86 -20.48
C LEU A 764 -8.12 -12.09 -20.80
N ASN A 765 -7.21 -12.47 -19.89
CA ASN A 765 -6.31 -13.60 -20.08
C ASN A 765 -6.86 -14.83 -19.35
N PRO A 766 -7.20 -15.93 -20.05
CA PRO A 766 -7.74 -17.13 -19.41
C PRO A 766 -6.76 -17.82 -18.45
N TYR A 767 -5.47 -17.51 -18.54
CA TYR A 767 -4.43 -18.14 -17.72
C TYR A 767 -4.08 -17.37 -16.45
N GLY A 768 -4.67 -16.21 -16.19
CA GLY A 768 -4.44 -15.43 -14.96
C GLY A 768 -5.67 -15.47 -14.07
N GLN A 769 -5.87 -16.55 -13.31
CA GLN A 769 -7.05 -16.75 -12.47
C GLN A 769 -6.68 -17.31 -11.10
N THR A 770 -7.52 -17.06 -10.10
CA THR A 770 -7.36 -17.64 -8.75
C THR A 770 -8.21 -18.89 -8.59
N PHE A 771 -7.68 -19.93 -7.94
CA PHE A 771 -8.32 -21.22 -7.63
C PHE A 771 -8.64 -22.07 -8.86
N ASP A 772 -7.82 -22.01 -9.90
CA ASP A 772 -7.80 -22.92 -11.04
C ASP A 772 -6.63 -23.90 -10.95
N LEU A 773 -6.69 -24.94 -11.77
CA LEU A 773 -5.67 -25.97 -11.84
C LEU A 773 -5.71 -26.62 -13.22
N SER A 774 -4.55 -27.06 -13.71
CA SER A 774 -4.33 -27.66 -15.03
C SER A 774 -4.09 -26.65 -16.16
N SER A 775 -3.25 -27.05 -17.11
CA SER A 775 -3.03 -26.35 -18.38
C SER A 775 -4.24 -26.34 -19.31
N ASP A 776 -5.24 -27.17 -19.03
CA ASP A 776 -6.55 -27.13 -19.69
C ASP A 776 -7.63 -26.71 -18.68
N ILE A 777 -7.85 -25.40 -18.59
CA ILE A 777 -8.81 -24.81 -17.67
C ILE A 777 -10.27 -25.15 -18.02
N VAL A 778 -10.55 -25.46 -19.29
CA VAL A 778 -11.90 -25.83 -19.72
C VAL A 778 -12.18 -27.28 -19.34
N ASP A 779 -11.20 -28.18 -19.45
CA ASP A 779 -11.29 -29.54 -18.90
C ASP A 779 -11.47 -29.48 -17.38
N TYR A 780 -10.69 -28.66 -16.67
CA TYR A 780 -10.84 -28.50 -15.22
C TYR A 780 -12.25 -28.04 -14.83
N ALA A 781 -12.79 -27.03 -15.51
CA ALA A 781 -14.16 -26.56 -15.29
C ALA A 781 -15.21 -27.64 -15.59
N ALA A 782 -15.04 -28.40 -16.68
CA ALA A 782 -15.91 -29.52 -17.03
C ALA A 782 -15.85 -30.65 -15.99
N ASP A 783 -14.67 -30.92 -15.44
CA ASP A 783 -14.43 -31.90 -14.40
C ASP A 783 -15.11 -31.52 -13.08
N ARG A 784 -15.19 -30.23 -12.73
CA ARG A 784 -16.00 -29.78 -11.56
C ARG A 784 -17.47 -30.16 -11.72
N LEU A 785 -18.04 -30.05 -12.92
CA LEU A 785 -19.42 -30.49 -13.18
C LEU A 785 -19.55 -32.01 -13.06
N GLU A 786 -18.56 -32.76 -13.53
CA GLU A 786 -18.53 -34.23 -13.39
C GLU A 786 -18.41 -34.66 -11.93
N PHE A 787 -17.57 -33.99 -11.15
CA PHE A 787 -17.44 -34.20 -9.71
C PHE A 787 -18.79 -34.03 -9.00
N VAL A 788 -19.50 -32.94 -9.30
CA VAL A 788 -20.83 -32.66 -8.76
C VAL A 788 -21.82 -33.78 -9.11
N LYS A 789 -21.87 -34.21 -10.38
CA LYS A 789 -22.76 -35.29 -10.82
C LYS A 789 -22.44 -36.61 -10.10
N ARG A 790 -21.17 -37.02 -10.03
CA ARG A 790 -20.74 -38.24 -9.34
C ARG A 790 -21.10 -38.21 -7.86
N THR A 791 -20.88 -37.07 -7.20
CA THR A 791 -21.19 -36.88 -5.78
C THR A 791 -22.68 -37.04 -5.50
N ARG A 792 -23.55 -36.51 -6.38
CA ARG A 792 -25.01 -36.70 -6.26
C ARG A 792 -25.47 -38.12 -6.61
N GLN A 793 -24.91 -38.74 -7.65
CA GLN A 793 -25.33 -40.06 -8.14
C GLN A 793 -24.94 -41.22 -7.23
N SER A 794 -23.77 -41.14 -6.61
CA SER A 794 -23.23 -42.21 -5.76
C SER A 794 -23.94 -42.36 -4.41
N SER A 795 -24.94 -41.51 -4.14
CA SER A 795 -25.43 -41.23 -2.77
C SER A 795 -24.29 -40.91 -1.80
N ALA A 796 -23.06 -40.60 -2.25
CA ALA A 796 -21.92 -40.39 -1.36
C ALA A 796 -22.12 -39.20 -0.44
N LEU A 797 -22.88 -38.19 -0.88
CA LEU A 797 -23.31 -37.10 -0.01
C LEU A 797 -24.32 -37.59 1.05
N LEU A 798 -25.34 -38.34 0.62
CA LEU A 798 -26.44 -38.82 1.48
C LEU A 798 -25.98 -39.88 2.48
N ASN A 799 -25.18 -40.85 2.04
CA ASN A 799 -24.68 -41.96 2.85
C ASN A 799 -23.63 -41.52 3.88
N LYS A 800 -23.01 -40.34 3.69
CA LYS A 800 -22.01 -39.78 4.60
C LYS A 800 -22.61 -38.78 5.59
N ILE A 801 -23.88 -38.39 5.42
CA ILE A 801 -24.61 -37.55 6.37
C ILE A 801 -25.34 -38.48 7.35
N PRO A 802 -25.17 -38.32 8.67
CA PRO A 802 -25.89 -39.13 9.64
C PRO A 802 -27.41 -39.09 9.42
N ASP A 803 -28.09 -40.22 9.61
CA ASP A 803 -29.56 -40.32 9.45
C ASP A 803 -30.32 -39.33 10.37
N ASP A 804 -29.70 -38.88 11.46
CA ASP A 804 -30.23 -37.93 12.45
C ASP A 804 -29.71 -36.49 12.28
N ALA A 805 -28.94 -36.20 11.21
CA ALA A 805 -28.46 -34.86 10.92
C ALA A 805 -29.60 -33.88 10.57
N SER A 806 -29.39 -32.59 10.83
CA SER A 806 -30.37 -31.56 10.50
C SER A 806 -30.47 -31.29 9.00
N TRP A 807 -31.65 -30.90 8.52
CA TRP A 807 -31.84 -30.45 7.14
C TRP A 807 -30.96 -29.25 6.76
N THR A 808 -30.62 -28.38 7.72
CA THR A 808 -29.64 -27.30 7.53
C THR A 808 -28.27 -27.85 7.15
N THR A 809 -27.81 -28.90 7.82
CA THR A 809 -26.53 -29.56 7.50
C THR A 809 -26.56 -30.14 6.09
N PHE A 810 -27.67 -30.77 5.71
CA PHE A 810 -27.89 -31.28 4.36
C PHE A 810 -27.84 -30.17 3.30
N TRP A 811 -28.47 -29.03 3.56
CA TRP A 811 -28.40 -27.85 2.67
C TRP A 811 -27.00 -27.31 2.48
N GLN A 812 -26.26 -27.15 3.58
CA GLN A 812 -24.93 -26.57 3.54
C GLN A 812 -24.02 -27.38 2.60
N ARG A 813 -24.14 -28.72 2.65
CA ARG A 813 -23.44 -29.63 1.74
C ARG A 813 -23.87 -29.46 0.28
N GLU A 814 -25.17 -29.33 0.02
CA GLU A 814 -25.69 -29.05 -1.32
C GLU A 814 -25.23 -27.68 -1.85
N SER A 815 -25.18 -26.68 -0.99
CA SER A 815 -24.77 -25.31 -1.36
C SER A 815 -23.32 -25.25 -1.83
N VAL A 816 -22.44 -26.10 -1.29
CA VAL A 816 -21.04 -26.25 -1.77
C VAL A 816 -21.02 -26.77 -3.21
N LEU A 817 -21.86 -27.75 -3.55
CA LEU A 817 -21.96 -28.26 -4.93
C LEU A 817 -22.45 -27.18 -5.89
N LEU A 818 -23.42 -26.36 -5.48
CA LEU A 818 -23.87 -25.19 -6.27
C LEU A 818 -22.74 -24.15 -6.44
N ARG A 819 -21.93 -23.91 -5.39
CA ARG A 819 -20.74 -23.05 -5.48
C ARG A 819 -19.71 -23.60 -6.47
N MET A 820 -19.46 -24.92 -6.48
CA MET A 820 -18.56 -25.54 -7.46
C MET A 820 -19.02 -25.32 -8.91
N ILE A 821 -20.33 -25.41 -9.18
CA ILE A 821 -20.88 -25.09 -10.51
C ILE A 821 -20.65 -23.61 -10.84
N ALA A 822 -20.89 -22.71 -9.88
CA ALA A 822 -20.67 -21.29 -10.07
C ALA A 822 -19.18 -20.92 -10.26
N GLN A 823 -18.26 -21.70 -9.69
CA GLN A 823 -16.82 -21.59 -9.93
C GLN A 823 -16.46 -22.05 -11.34
N ALA A 824 -17.03 -23.16 -11.83
CA ALA A 824 -16.82 -23.63 -13.20
C ALA A 824 -17.21 -22.55 -14.24
N ILE A 825 -18.29 -21.79 -14.00
CA ILE A 825 -18.67 -20.63 -14.83
C ILE A 825 -17.55 -19.57 -14.82
N LYS A 826 -17.00 -19.23 -13.65
CA LYS A 826 -15.92 -18.24 -13.51
C LYS A 826 -14.67 -18.66 -14.30
N LYS A 827 -14.34 -19.96 -14.34
CA LYS A 827 -13.16 -20.51 -15.05
C LYS A 827 -13.25 -20.36 -16.56
N VAL A 828 -14.43 -20.55 -17.13
CA VAL A 828 -14.65 -20.49 -18.58
C VAL A 828 -15.01 -19.09 -19.09
N ASP A 829 -15.36 -18.15 -18.22
CA ASP A 829 -15.66 -16.76 -18.60
C ASP A 829 -14.52 -16.13 -19.41
N PRO A 830 -13.28 -16.00 -18.89
CA PRO A 830 -12.20 -15.32 -19.62
C PRO A 830 -11.74 -16.09 -20.87
N VAL A 831 -12.21 -17.32 -21.10
CA VAL A 831 -11.92 -18.10 -22.31
C VAL A 831 -12.75 -17.59 -23.50
N LEU A 832 -14.01 -17.21 -23.29
CA LEU A 832 -14.92 -16.76 -24.34
C LEU A 832 -14.60 -15.32 -24.76
N GLY A 833 -14.10 -15.13 -25.99
CA GLY A 833 -13.56 -13.84 -26.42
C GLY A 833 -12.30 -13.43 -25.65
N GLY A 834 -11.59 -14.38 -25.04
CA GLY A 834 -10.34 -14.12 -24.32
C GLY A 834 -9.17 -13.79 -25.26
N VAL A 835 -8.16 -13.13 -24.72
CA VAL A 835 -6.88 -12.87 -25.39
C VAL A 835 -5.72 -13.26 -24.47
N ASN A 836 -4.77 -14.03 -25.00
CA ASN A 836 -3.56 -14.35 -24.25
C ASN A 836 -2.61 -13.16 -24.30
N VAL A 837 -2.31 -12.58 -23.13
CA VAL A 837 -1.39 -11.46 -22.94
C VAL A 837 -0.11 -11.87 -22.27
N THR A 838 1.02 -11.48 -22.86
CA THR A 838 2.37 -11.79 -22.38
C THR A 838 3.21 -10.52 -22.22
N HIS A 839 4.18 -10.55 -21.31
CA HIS A 839 5.18 -9.50 -21.08
C HIS A 839 6.34 -9.54 -22.09
N ALA A 840 6.04 -9.59 -23.39
CA ALA A 840 7.07 -9.64 -24.43
C ALA A 840 7.69 -8.25 -24.68
N HIS A 841 9.01 -8.17 -24.82
CA HIS A 841 9.76 -6.91 -24.92
C HIS A 841 10.13 -6.59 -26.36
N ARG A 842 10.26 -5.30 -26.66
CA ARG A 842 10.83 -4.80 -27.93
C ARG A 842 12.35 -4.93 -27.92
N SER A 843 12.87 -6.15 -27.85
CA SER A 843 14.31 -6.44 -27.90
C SER A 843 14.74 -6.97 -29.27
N LYS A 844 16.05 -6.99 -29.56
CA LYS A 844 16.59 -7.60 -30.79
C LYS A 844 16.40 -9.12 -30.72
N GLY A 845 15.36 -9.64 -31.38
CA GLY A 845 15.15 -11.09 -31.54
C GLY A 845 13.82 -11.61 -31.00
N GLU A 846 13.08 -10.81 -30.22
CA GLU A 846 11.69 -11.11 -29.86
C GLU A 846 10.75 -10.61 -30.96
N GLU A 847 9.81 -11.44 -31.40
CA GLU A 847 8.78 -11.00 -32.36
C GLU A 847 7.89 -9.94 -31.72
N MET A 848 7.36 -9.02 -32.53
CA MET A 848 6.36 -8.06 -32.07
C MET A 848 5.22 -8.83 -31.40
N TYR A 849 4.95 -8.53 -30.13
CA TYR A 849 3.86 -9.14 -29.40
C TYR A 849 2.55 -8.99 -30.17
N ARG A 850 1.93 -10.14 -30.49
CA ARG A 850 0.61 -10.22 -31.11
C ARG A 850 -0.30 -10.93 -30.12
N ALA A 851 -1.24 -10.19 -29.54
CA ALA A 851 -2.26 -10.78 -28.69
C ALA A 851 -2.95 -11.93 -29.44
N ALA A 852 -2.75 -13.15 -28.94
CA ALA A 852 -3.33 -14.34 -29.54
C ALA A 852 -4.73 -14.52 -28.97
N VAL A 853 -5.74 -14.43 -29.83
CA VAL A 853 -7.11 -14.77 -29.43
C VAL A 853 -7.17 -16.25 -29.07
N VAL A 854 -7.92 -16.58 -28.02
CA VAL A 854 -8.14 -17.96 -27.60
C VAL A 854 -8.66 -18.81 -28.78
N PRO A 855 -8.09 -20.00 -29.06
CA PRO A 855 -8.50 -20.82 -30.20
C PRO A 855 -9.99 -21.16 -30.21
N ARG A 856 -10.61 -21.17 -31.40
CA ARG A 856 -12.03 -21.48 -31.59
C ARG A 856 -12.47 -22.76 -30.89
N ALA A 857 -11.65 -23.81 -30.94
CA ALA A 857 -11.97 -25.11 -30.32
C ALA A 857 -12.15 -24.98 -28.80
N MET A 858 -11.24 -24.27 -28.13
CA MET A 858 -11.29 -24.04 -26.69
C MET A 858 -12.48 -23.16 -26.31
N GLN A 859 -12.79 -22.12 -27.10
CA GLN A 859 -13.97 -21.29 -26.88
C GLN A 859 -15.28 -22.09 -27.02
N LEU A 860 -15.38 -23.01 -27.99
CA LEU A 860 -16.54 -23.87 -28.14
C LEU A 860 -16.68 -24.88 -26.98
N GLN A 861 -15.58 -25.41 -26.47
CA GLN A 861 -15.60 -26.28 -25.29
C GLN A 861 -16.07 -25.50 -24.04
N ALA A 862 -15.57 -24.26 -23.85
CA ALA A 862 -16.00 -23.36 -22.78
C ALA A 862 -17.50 -23.05 -22.87
N LEU A 863 -17.99 -22.74 -24.07
CA LEU A 863 -19.42 -22.55 -24.32
C LEU A 863 -20.21 -23.83 -24.01
N GLY A 864 -19.66 -25.00 -24.31
CA GLY A 864 -20.22 -26.29 -23.96
C GLY A 864 -20.43 -26.47 -22.45
N VAL A 865 -19.48 -26.05 -21.62
CA VAL A 865 -19.62 -26.05 -20.15
C VAL A 865 -20.81 -25.21 -19.71
N LEU A 866 -20.95 -23.98 -20.24
CA LEU A 866 -22.07 -23.10 -19.91
C LEU A 866 -23.41 -23.65 -20.40
N VAL A 867 -23.45 -24.24 -21.60
CA VAL A 867 -24.66 -24.86 -22.17
C VAL A 867 -25.15 -26.02 -21.30
N ARG A 868 -24.26 -26.84 -20.75
CA ARG A 868 -24.63 -27.92 -19.80
C ARG A 868 -25.33 -27.38 -18.56
N ILE A 869 -24.84 -26.26 -18.02
CA ILE A 869 -25.41 -25.58 -16.86
C ILE A 869 -26.77 -24.97 -17.20
N ILE A 870 -26.86 -24.22 -18.31
CA ILE A 870 -28.10 -23.55 -18.76
C ILE A 870 -29.22 -24.57 -19.04
N ARG A 871 -28.86 -25.74 -19.58
CA ARG A 871 -29.81 -26.83 -19.86
C ARG A 871 -30.30 -27.57 -18.60
N ASN A 872 -29.76 -27.25 -17.43
CA ASN A 872 -30.02 -28.02 -16.21
C ASN A 872 -29.73 -29.53 -16.47
N GLU A 873 -28.52 -29.85 -16.97
CA GLU A 873 -28.15 -31.24 -17.29
C GLU A 873 -28.44 -32.18 -16.12
N ASP A 874 -28.99 -33.37 -16.41
CA ASP A 874 -29.41 -34.31 -15.37
C ASP A 874 -28.26 -34.67 -14.40
N GLY A 875 -28.59 -34.65 -13.10
CA GLY A 875 -27.65 -34.82 -11.99
C GLY A 875 -26.83 -33.58 -11.61
N LEU A 876 -26.87 -32.49 -12.40
CA LEU A 876 -26.09 -31.28 -12.14
C LEU A 876 -26.74 -30.31 -11.16
N PHE A 877 -28.04 -30.41 -10.89
CA PHE A 877 -28.73 -29.63 -9.86
C PHE A 877 -29.56 -30.53 -8.94
N PRO A 878 -29.86 -30.09 -7.70
CA PRO A 878 -30.71 -30.86 -6.79
C PRO A 878 -32.14 -30.90 -7.31
N LYS A 879 -32.84 -32.03 -7.07
CA LYS A 879 -34.26 -32.17 -7.40
C LYS A 879 -35.11 -31.52 -6.31
N SER A 880 -35.95 -30.56 -6.67
CA SER A 880 -36.73 -29.78 -5.70
C SER A 880 -37.60 -30.65 -4.77
N GLU A 881 -38.04 -31.81 -5.23
CA GLU A 881 -38.86 -32.76 -4.49
C GLU A 881 -38.09 -33.43 -3.33
N VAL A 882 -36.77 -33.53 -3.43
CA VAL A 882 -35.89 -34.13 -2.41
C VAL A 882 -35.68 -33.17 -1.23
N TYR A 883 -35.80 -31.87 -1.47
CA TYR A 883 -35.43 -30.80 -0.53
C TYR A 883 -36.64 -29.96 -0.08
N MET A 884 -37.88 -30.38 -0.36
CA MET A 884 -39.08 -29.55 -0.18
C MET A 884 -39.13 -28.83 1.18
N SER A 885 -39.13 -27.49 1.12
CA SER A 885 -39.45 -26.52 2.18
C SER A 885 -38.98 -26.92 3.59
N TYR A 886 -37.68 -27.13 3.79
CA TYR A 886 -37.14 -27.13 5.14
C TYR A 886 -36.61 -25.75 5.52
N ILE A 887 -36.38 -25.62 6.81
CA ILE A 887 -36.09 -24.37 7.48
C ILE A 887 -34.58 -24.29 7.69
N GLU A 888 -33.92 -23.36 7.01
CA GLU A 888 -32.58 -22.95 7.38
C GLU A 888 -32.66 -22.08 8.63
N VAL A 889 -31.69 -22.27 9.52
CA VAL A 889 -31.55 -21.50 10.76
C VAL A 889 -30.67 -20.31 10.42
N VAL A 890 -31.28 -19.13 10.27
CA VAL A 890 -30.60 -17.88 9.96
C VAL A 890 -30.61 -17.02 11.22
N GLY A 891 -29.43 -16.68 11.76
CA GLY A 891 -29.31 -15.73 12.87
C GLY A 891 -29.58 -14.29 12.41
N PHE A 892 -30.01 -13.41 13.33
CA PHE A 892 -30.07 -11.97 13.03
C PHE A 892 -28.67 -11.33 13.06
N MET A 893 -28.51 -10.18 12.39
CA MET A 893 -27.27 -9.40 12.45
C MET A 893 -26.94 -9.05 13.92
N GLY A 894 -25.80 -9.54 14.41
CA GLY A 894 -25.30 -9.31 15.77
C GLY A 894 -25.60 -10.43 16.78
N GLU A 895 -26.28 -11.51 16.40
CA GLU A 895 -26.43 -12.70 17.24
C GLU A 895 -25.29 -13.70 17.01
N ASP A 896 -24.65 -14.13 18.09
CA ASP A 896 -23.61 -15.17 18.07
C ASP A 896 -24.25 -16.56 18.15
N CYS A 897 -24.55 -17.14 16.98
CA CYS A 897 -25.07 -18.51 16.87
C CYS A 897 -23.95 -19.57 16.84
N LYS A 898 -22.71 -19.24 17.28
CA LYS A 898 -21.53 -20.10 17.15
C LYS A 898 -21.43 -21.21 18.21
N GLU A 899 -22.24 -21.20 19.26
CA GLU A 899 -22.32 -22.30 20.23
C GLU A 899 -23.65 -23.07 20.14
N PRO A 900 -23.67 -24.39 20.39
CA PRO A 900 -24.90 -25.17 20.52
C PRO A 900 -25.63 -24.76 21.81
N SER A 901 -26.24 -23.58 21.80
CA SER A 901 -27.13 -23.13 22.86
C SER A 901 -28.55 -23.63 22.57
N LEU A 902 -29.26 -24.00 23.64
CA LEU A 902 -30.70 -24.28 23.60
C LEU A 902 -31.53 -22.98 23.50
N ASP A 903 -30.88 -21.85 23.19
CA ASP A 903 -31.51 -20.53 23.21
C ASP A 903 -32.26 -20.28 21.89
N TYR A 904 -33.57 -20.04 22.01
CA TYR A 904 -34.50 -20.03 20.88
C TYR A 904 -34.38 -18.78 19.99
N GLY A 905 -33.43 -17.87 20.27
CA GLY A 905 -33.20 -16.61 19.55
C GLY A 905 -32.64 -16.79 18.13
N CYS A 906 -31.69 -17.71 17.95
CA CYS A 906 -31.07 -18.02 16.65
C CYS A 906 -31.98 -18.76 15.65
N LEU A 907 -33.25 -19.02 16.00
CA LEU A 907 -34.19 -19.79 15.18
C LEU A 907 -34.89 -18.93 14.11
N GLY A 908 -34.22 -17.98 13.48
CA GLY A 908 -34.77 -17.30 12.30
C GLY A 908 -35.05 -18.35 11.21
N ARG A 909 -36.31 -18.75 11.08
CA ARG A 909 -36.72 -19.86 10.22
C ARG A 909 -36.91 -19.36 8.79
N GLY A 910 -35.88 -19.46 7.95
CA GLY A 910 -35.96 -19.15 6.51
C GLY A 910 -36.31 -20.39 5.70
N LEU A 911 -37.31 -20.33 4.82
CA LEU A 911 -37.52 -21.39 3.83
C LEU A 911 -36.44 -21.28 2.76
N VAL A 912 -35.66 -22.34 2.56
CA VAL A 912 -34.72 -22.41 1.43
C VAL A 912 -35.51 -22.63 0.14
N ASP A 913 -35.45 -21.67 -0.77
CA ASP A 913 -35.98 -21.82 -2.13
C ASP A 913 -34.90 -22.41 -3.04
N VAL A 914 -34.91 -23.74 -3.16
CA VAL A 914 -33.97 -24.49 -4.00
C VAL A 914 -34.07 -24.09 -5.46
N ASN A 915 -35.27 -23.81 -5.97
CA ASN A 915 -35.46 -23.37 -7.34
C ASN A 915 -34.84 -21.98 -7.55
N ALA A 916 -34.99 -21.07 -6.58
CA ALA A 916 -34.32 -19.77 -6.65
C ALA A 916 -32.78 -19.90 -6.65
N ALA A 917 -32.22 -20.81 -5.84
CA ALA A 917 -30.77 -21.07 -5.82
C ALA A 917 -30.26 -21.64 -7.16
N ILE A 918 -30.98 -22.60 -7.74
CA ILE A 918 -30.67 -23.15 -9.09
C ILE A 918 -30.75 -22.03 -10.13
N MET A 919 -31.83 -21.24 -10.10
CA MET A 919 -32.02 -20.11 -11.01
C MET A 919 -30.89 -19.08 -10.89
N ALA A 920 -30.38 -18.79 -9.69
CA ALA A 920 -29.28 -17.86 -9.52
C ALA A 920 -28.00 -18.32 -10.27
N VAL A 921 -27.68 -19.61 -10.22
CA VAL A 921 -26.52 -20.17 -10.93
C VAL A 921 -26.74 -20.16 -12.44
N ILE A 922 -27.92 -20.55 -12.92
CA ILE A 922 -28.27 -20.53 -14.36
C ILE A 922 -28.25 -19.11 -14.90
N LYS A 923 -28.83 -18.14 -14.18
CA LYS A 923 -28.81 -16.72 -14.53
C LYS A 923 -27.38 -16.20 -14.67
N LYS A 924 -26.48 -16.61 -13.77
CA LYS A 924 -25.05 -16.28 -13.85
C LYS A 924 -24.42 -16.81 -15.14
N ALA A 925 -24.69 -18.06 -15.51
CA ALA A 925 -24.18 -18.64 -16.76
C ALA A 925 -24.69 -17.88 -18.01
N ILE A 926 -25.98 -17.52 -18.05
CA ILE A 926 -26.57 -16.72 -19.13
C ILE A 926 -25.91 -15.34 -19.19
N HIS A 927 -25.76 -14.67 -18.05
CA HIS A 927 -25.15 -13.34 -17.98
C HIS A 927 -23.69 -13.33 -18.48
N THR A 928 -22.89 -14.33 -18.08
CA THR A 928 -21.50 -14.49 -18.57
C THR A 928 -21.44 -14.56 -20.09
N VAL A 929 -22.38 -15.26 -20.73
CA VAL A 929 -22.42 -15.35 -22.19
C VAL A 929 -22.88 -14.04 -22.83
N LEU A 930 -23.97 -13.45 -22.34
CA LEU A 930 -24.61 -12.31 -22.99
C LEU A 930 -23.86 -10.99 -22.83
N TYR A 931 -23.29 -10.73 -21.65
CA TYR A 931 -22.66 -9.43 -21.37
C TYR A 931 -21.14 -9.51 -21.48
N SER A 932 -20.50 -10.47 -20.79
CA SER A 932 -19.04 -10.58 -20.77
C SER A 932 -18.48 -11.07 -22.11
N ALA A 933 -18.96 -12.22 -22.60
CA ALA A 933 -18.38 -12.85 -23.79
C ALA A 933 -18.71 -12.09 -25.09
N LEU A 934 -19.96 -11.68 -25.30
CA LEU A 934 -20.34 -10.94 -26.52
C LEU A 934 -19.60 -9.60 -26.63
N GLY A 935 -19.42 -8.87 -25.54
CA GLY A 935 -18.65 -7.63 -25.52
C GLY A 935 -17.21 -7.83 -26.02
N ARG A 936 -16.53 -8.86 -25.52
CA ARG A 936 -15.16 -9.20 -25.93
C ARG A 936 -15.08 -9.68 -27.39
N VAL A 937 -15.98 -10.56 -27.82
CA VAL A 937 -16.04 -11.05 -29.22
C VAL A 937 -16.24 -9.89 -30.21
N VAL A 938 -17.08 -8.93 -29.86
CA VAL A 938 -17.34 -7.73 -30.67
C VAL A 938 -16.13 -6.80 -30.73
N GLN A 939 -15.37 -6.67 -29.65
CA GLN A 939 -14.10 -5.93 -29.61
C GLN A 939 -13.02 -6.57 -30.50
N GLN A 940 -13.02 -7.90 -30.63
CA GLN A 940 -12.10 -8.64 -31.51
C GLN A 940 -12.47 -8.53 -33.01
N ASP A 941 -13.71 -8.17 -33.33
CA ASP A 941 -14.24 -7.97 -34.69
C ASP A 941 -13.85 -9.12 -35.66
N ALA A 942 -13.25 -8.81 -36.82
CA ALA A 942 -12.89 -9.80 -37.84
C ALA A 942 -11.82 -10.81 -37.37
N ALA A 943 -11.13 -10.55 -36.26
CA ALA A 943 -10.16 -11.45 -35.68
C ALA A 943 -10.80 -12.48 -34.72
N SER A 944 -12.08 -12.30 -34.33
CA SER A 944 -12.76 -13.24 -33.42
C SER A 944 -12.95 -14.61 -34.08
N PRO A 945 -12.46 -15.71 -33.47
CA PRO A 945 -12.68 -17.07 -33.96
C PRO A 945 -14.11 -17.57 -33.76
N LEU A 946 -14.90 -16.94 -32.88
CA LEU A 946 -16.28 -17.30 -32.56
C LEU A 946 -17.21 -16.12 -32.83
N GLY A 947 -18.32 -16.37 -33.54
CA GLY A 947 -19.26 -15.31 -33.93
C GLY A 947 -20.33 -15.02 -32.86
N VAL A 948 -20.78 -13.77 -32.81
CA VAL A 948 -21.93 -13.32 -31.97
C VAL A 948 -23.16 -14.21 -32.18
N ARG A 949 -23.47 -14.53 -33.44
CA ARG A 949 -24.61 -15.38 -33.82
C ARG A 949 -24.48 -16.80 -33.28
N GLU A 950 -23.30 -17.42 -33.40
CA GLU A 950 -23.06 -18.78 -32.91
C GLU A 950 -23.27 -18.87 -31.39
N ILE A 951 -22.81 -17.86 -30.65
CA ILE A 951 -22.98 -17.77 -29.19
C ILE A 951 -24.47 -17.65 -28.82
N LEU A 952 -25.17 -16.72 -29.46
CA LEU A 952 -26.60 -16.48 -29.22
C LEU A 952 -27.44 -17.72 -29.55
N GLU A 953 -27.20 -18.36 -30.70
CA GLU A 953 -27.90 -19.60 -31.10
C GLU A 953 -27.63 -20.74 -30.09
N ALA A 954 -26.42 -20.87 -29.57
CA ALA A 954 -26.10 -21.87 -28.54
C ALA A 954 -26.90 -21.66 -27.25
N VAL A 955 -27.01 -20.43 -26.76
CA VAL A 955 -27.80 -20.08 -25.57
C VAL A 955 -29.29 -20.27 -25.83
N GLY A 956 -29.80 -19.80 -26.97
CA GLY A 956 -31.20 -19.98 -27.36
C GLY A 956 -31.59 -21.46 -27.39
N ASN A 957 -30.78 -22.28 -28.06
CA ASN A 957 -30.97 -23.73 -28.11
C ASN A 957 -30.80 -24.41 -26.75
N ALA A 958 -30.01 -23.85 -25.83
CA ALA A 958 -29.87 -24.39 -24.48
C ALA A 958 -31.15 -24.18 -23.65
N THR A 959 -31.83 -23.05 -23.83
CA THR A 959 -33.06 -22.72 -23.09
C THR A 959 -34.35 -23.33 -23.67
N ALA A 960 -34.32 -23.82 -24.91
CA ALA A 960 -35.50 -24.30 -25.64
C ALA A 960 -35.87 -25.78 -25.38
N ILE A 961 -35.07 -26.50 -24.59
CA ILE A 961 -35.19 -27.95 -24.43
C ILE A 961 -35.78 -28.22 -23.03
N HIS A 962 -36.95 -28.86 -22.96
CA HIS A 962 -37.68 -29.42 -21.78
C HIS A 962 -38.94 -28.66 -21.29
N GLU A 963 -40.03 -29.42 -21.04
CA GLU A 963 -41.41 -28.96 -20.72
C GLU A 963 -41.68 -28.64 -19.22
N GLU A 964 -40.65 -28.45 -18.38
CA GLU A 964 -40.81 -28.19 -16.93
C GLU A 964 -40.96 -26.69 -16.57
N SER A 965 -41.56 -26.40 -15.41
CA SER A 965 -41.88 -25.03 -14.95
C SER A 965 -40.64 -24.14 -14.70
N LEU A 966 -39.51 -24.74 -14.28
CA LEU A 966 -38.23 -24.05 -14.10
C LEU A 966 -37.70 -23.51 -15.44
N ASN A 967 -37.87 -24.27 -16.53
CA ASN A 967 -37.39 -23.89 -17.85
C ASN A 967 -38.16 -22.70 -18.41
N GLN A 968 -39.44 -22.57 -18.08
CA GLN A 968 -40.21 -21.38 -18.43
C GLN A 968 -39.64 -20.12 -17.75
N GLN A 969 -39.14 -20.23 -16.52
CA GLN A 969 -38.47 -19.12 -15.83
C GLN A 969 -37.12 -18.78 -16.47
N VAL A 970 -36.32 -19.79 -16.85
CA VAL A 970 -35.05 -19.60 -17.57
C VAL A 970 -35.28 -18.91 -18.91
N SER A 971 -36.24 -19.40 -19.70
CA SER A 971 -36.61 -18.80 -20.99
C SER A 971 -37.13 -17.37 -20.80
N THR A 972 -37.98 -17.11 -19.81
CA THR A 972 -38.48 -15.75 -19.53
C THR A 972 -37.33 -14.81 -19.19
N PHE A 973 -36.42 -15.22 -18.29
CA PHE A 973 -35.25 -14.44 -17.94
C PHE A 973 -34.36 -14.15 -19.16
N LEU A 974 -34.10 -15.14 -20.02
CA LEU A 974 -33.35 -14.92 -21.26
C LEU A 974 -34.02 -13.84 -22.13
N HIS A 975 -35.33 -13.92 -22.34
CA HIS A 975 -36.05 -12.94 -23.16
C HIS A 975 -35.99 -11.53 -22.56
N GLU A 976 -36.07 -11.40 -21.23
CA GLU A 976 -35.91 -10.12 -20.52
C GLU A 976 -34.51 -9.53 -20.76
N GLN A 977 -33.45 -10.33 -20.57
CA GLN A 977 -32.07 -9.86 -20.80
C GLN A 977 -31.84 -9.44 -22.27
N LEU A 978 -32.36 -10.22 -23.23
CA LEU A 978 -32.25 -9.86 -24.65
C LEU A 978 -32.99 -8.54 -24.97
N HIS A 979 -34.15 -8.30 -24.34
CA HIS A 979 -34.88 -7.04 -24.49
C HIS A 979 -34.12 -5.85 -23.88
N ASP A 980 -33.53 -6.04 -22.70
CA ASP A 980 -32.70 -5.02 -22.04
C ASP A 980 -31.48 -4.66 -22.91
N MET A 981 -30.78 -5.65 -23.47
CA MET A 981 -29.65 -5.44 -24.38
C MET A 981 -30.03 -4.67 -25.66
N ILE A 982 -31.22 -4.91 -26.23
CA ILE A 982 -31.69 -4.16 -27.39
C ILE A 982 -31.96 -2.69 -27.01
N SER A 983 -32.54 -2.48 -25.83
CA SER A 983 -32.97 -1.17 -25.33
C SER A 983 -31.79 -0.31 -24.85
N ASP A 984 -30.70 -0.92 -24.39
CA ASP A 984 -29.50 -0.23 -23.91
C ASP A 984 -28.71 0.42 -25.06
N SER A 985 -28.54 1.75 -25.02
CA SER A 985 -27.81 2.51 -26.04
C SER A 985 -26.31 2.21 -26.11
N THR A 986 -25.73 1.60 -25.08
CA THR A 986 -24.30 1.27 -25.00
C THR A 986 -23.94 -0.05 -25.67
N VAL A 987 -24.91 -0.93 -25.94
CA VAL A 987 -24.70 -2.23 -26.59
C VAL A 987 -24.41 -2.06 -28.09
N ASP A 988 -23.39 -2.77 -28.59
CA ASP A 988 -22.97 -2.71 -30.00
C ASP A 988 -24.09 -3.15 -30.96
N SER A 989 -24.25 -2.38 -32.04
CA SER A 989 -25.27 -2.60 -33.07
C SER A 989 -25.28 -4.02 -33.66
N ARG A 990 -24.10 -4.66 -33.79
CA ARG A 990 -23.97 -6.03 -34.33
C ARG A 990 -24.65 -7.07 -33.43
N ILE A 991 -24.57 -6.89 -32.10
CA ILE A 991 -25.28 -7.73 -31.13
C ILE A 991 -26.78 -7.53 -31.29
N LYS A 992 -27.25 -6.27 -31.34
CA LYS A 992 -28.67 -5.96 -31.50
C LYS A 992 -29.25 -6.57 -32.77
N THR A 993 -28.57 -6.41 -33.90
CA THR A 993 -29.01 -7.00 -35.17
C THR A 993 -29.09 -8.53 -35.08
N ALA A 994 -28.08 -9.20 -34.51
CA ALA A 994 -28.11 -10.65 -34.34
C ALA A 994 -29.27 -11.11 -33.46
N ILE A 995 -29.55 -10.42 -32.35
CA ILE A 995 -30.70 -10.73 -31.47
C ILE A 995 -32.02 -10.55 -32.23
N GLN A 996 -32.19 -9.46 -32.98
CA GLN A 996 -33.39 -9.18 -33.77
C GLN A 996 -33.62 -10.24 -34.87
N GLU A 997 -32.56 -10.71 -35.52
CA GLU A 997 -32.64 -11.75 -36.54
C GLU A 997 -33.03 -13.12 -35.97
N ILE A 998 -32.52 -13.48 -34.79
CA ILE A 998 -32.75 -14.79 -34.19
C ILE A 998 -34.14 -14.86 -33.51
N TRP A 999 -34.51 -13.83 -32.73
CA TRP A 999 -35.74 -13.83 -31.93
C TRP A 999 -36.85 -12.92 -32.45
N GLY A 1000 -36.63 -12.15 -33.51
CA GLY A 1000 -37.67 -11.32 -34.13
C GLY A 1000 -38.10 -10.10 -33.32
N PHE A 1001 -37.30 -9.65 -32.34
CA PHE A 1001 -37.60 -8.45 -31.56
C PHE A 1001 -37.61 -7.21 -32.47
N THR A 1002 -38.71 -6.46 -32.49
CA THR A 1002 -38.77 -5.13 -33.11
C THR A 1002 -38.54 -4.07 -32.04
N PRO A 1003 -37.56 -3.16 -32.19
CA PRO A 1003 -37.37 -2.08 -31.23
C PRO A 1003 -38.63 -1.19 -31.25
N PRO A 1004 -39.12 -0.71 -30.09
CA PRO A 1004 -40.19 0.27 -30.09
C PRO A 1004 -39.74 1.48 -30.92
N PRO A 1005 -40.66 2.12 -31.69
CA PRO A 1005 -40.31 3.28 -32.50
C PRO A 1005 -39.65 4.33 -31.60
N PRO A 1006 -38.60 5.03 -32.07
CA PRO A 1006 -37.92 6.01 -31.25
C PRO A 1006 -38.93 7.02 -30.74
N VAL A 1007 -39.06 7.11 -29.41
CA VAL A 1007 -39.80 8.20 -28.79
C VAL A 1007 -38.99 9.46 -29.04
N VAL A 1008 -39.32 10.16 -30.12
CA VAL A 1008 -38.87 11.52 -30.33
C VAL A 1008 -39.48 12.34 -29.20
N ILE A 1009 -38.71 12.58 -28.14
CA ILE A 1009 -39.03 13.65 -27.21
C ILE A 1009 -38.89 14.93 -28.03
N ALA A 1010 -40.00 15.42 -28.56
CA ALA A 1010 -40.07 16.70 -29.22
C ALA A 1010 -39.47 17.73 -28.26
N GLY A 1011 -38.35 18.32 -28.66
CA GLY A 1011 -37.54 19.17 -27.81
C GLY A 1011 -38.41 20.16 -27.04
N ILE A 1012 -38.31 20.09 -25.71
CA ILE A 1012 -38.71 21.19 -24.86
C ILE A 1012 -37.77 22.33 -25.24
N LYS A 1013 -38.23 23.19 -26.15
CA LYS A 1013 -37.68 24.54 -26.29
C LYS A 1013 -37.82 25.18 -24.92
N GLN A 1014 -36.73 25.29 -24.17
CA GLN A 1014 -36.68 26.19 -23.04
C GLN A 1014 -36.98 27.61 -23.58
N PRO A 1015 -38.07 28.27 -23.14
CA PRO A 1015 -38.23 29.68 -23.35
C PRO A 1015 -37.24 30.37 -22.42
N GLY A 1016 -36.43 31.27 -22.98
CA GLY A 1016 -35.14 31.60 -22.39
C GLY A 1016 -35.20 32.36 -21.07
N LYS A 1017 -34.03 32.49 -20.45
CA LYS A 1017 -33.48 33.77 -19.99
C LYS A 1017 -32.10 33.55 -19.36
N LYS A 1018 -31.17 34.35 -19.89
CA LYS A 1018 -30.01 35.01 -19.26
C LYS A 1018 -28.99 34.16 -18.51
#